data_AF-A0A4S2MT86-F1
#
_entry.id   AF-A0A4S2MT86-F1
#
_cell.length_a   1.000
_cell.length_b   1.000
_cell.length_c   1.000
_cell.angle_alpha   90.00
_cell.angle_beta   90.00
_cell.angle_gamma   90.00
#
_symmetry.space_group_name_H-M   'P 1'
#
loop_
_entity.id
_entity.type
_entity.pdbx_description
1 polymer ?
#
loop_
_entity_poly.entity_id
_entity_poly.type
_entity_poly.pdbx_seq_one_letter_code
_entity_poly.pdbx_strand_id
1 'polypeptide(L)'
;MAGFYASDNELDALVEFWWLPANRPYAINHVSKEDGEYKYQSTVFKPLGPFHPVMGKGAAIGISRSGIIRLWYVEASGKYQECASELENLGIMDDTFTHASISWNNGKNVLLATYTASKQLRLYRISIDWGVPIPSSTDKAPPVFPTAPKIHVERIRDLHHIKPLHSSIGNTEPQLSHIAVLGPAPQISANMPMVPTVMCVFSGKNDNQEYYTAIARWDLKNVTESIHPSFEQLQRQGNSSRDKKDQQLDLFRLDDLQIEKCCVGVSLVTSGAVVALTFSDGSAEFRDRATMVLHEPNPADGKISNMVQVGFSFPKIDACIGMVLSPNNTVAARLGVDNDVKIAITELITGSIEDPAFHAMFLSEIHRVVNLKLDFSVDPPSEKLIRNALLQRCLSMQYSLDFHGNAQAKTLSAKLAWTTLHLRLASLASGLTSVPPPGARQRQGPGGPQLDDNFRADAMQSLLGLVRWFSDIMTFLVSDLLELSAMTEPHPNSLPTIKAKAHAINSPALFLVLCSAPRAFLRYICKTLKILQSNSERLVQSNKADEDAIMTIKSFSAPLQAGPIQIHQFERVMASIDSSVKSAYGDAPDTVRTAMERSLFVHNDIPEMFNDTVNTLLGQTLPELRKEIKNISALFWADLSWLGLHDDPSTLNYGTKHVIDALRKTEIPRTGVRVRRCTRCCAVSEEMPVKPVTPIPPWLPSMQRMCLCGTLWMQESPGVAP
;
A
#
# COMPACT_ATOMS: atom_id res chain seq x y z
N MET A 1 -22.00 6.47 -18.27
CA MET A 1 -22.58 7.15 -19.45
C MET A 1 -22.69 8.64 -19.17
N ALA A 2 -21.72 9.41 -19.64
CA ALA A 2 -21.81 10.83 -19.93
C ALA A 2 -21.16 10.98 -21.31
N GLY A 3 -21.88 11.59 -22.24
CA GLY A 3 -21.54 11.59 -23.66
C GLY A 3 -20.19 12.23 -23.94
N PHE A 4 -19.33 11.48 -24.63
CA PHE A 4 -18.42 12.07 -25.59
C PHE A 4 -19.09 11.90 -26.94
N TYR A 5 -19.54 13.03 -27.50
CA TYR A 5 -19.99 13.12 -28.88
C TYR A 5 -18.92 12.49 -29.78
N ALA A 6 -19.32 11.49 -30.57
CA ALA A 6 -18.59 11.15 -31.78
C ALA A 6 -18.49 12.43 -32.61
N SER A 7 -17.29 12.95 -32.80
CA SER A 7 -17.04 13.96 -33.81
C SER A 7 -17.34 13.36 -35.18
N ASP A 8 -17.98 14.13 -36.05
CA ASP A 8 -18.37 13.80 -37.44
C ASP A 8 -17.19 13.46 -38.39
N ASN A 9 -16.02 13.08 -37.86
CA ASN A 9 -14.82 12.77 -38.63
C ASN A 9 -14.04 11.62 -37.97
N GLU A 10 -14.29 10.38 -38.38
CA GLU A 10 -13.61 9.17 -37.85
C GLU A 10 -12.08 9.28 -37.93
N LEU A 11 -11.56 10.07 -38.88
CA LEU A 11 -10.15 10.33 -39.10
C LEU A 11 -9.44 11.02 -37.92
N ASP A 12 -10.17 11.78 -37.11
CA ASP A 12 -9.64 12.46 -35.92
C ASP A 12 -9.62 11.56 -34.68
N ALA A 13 -10.21 10.37 -34.75
CA ALA A 13 -10.19 9.41 -33.65
C ALA A 13 -8.74 9.02 -33.30
N LEU A 14 -8.46 8.91 -32.00
CA LEU A 14 -7.14 8.51 -31.53
C LEU A 14 -6.95 6.99 -31.68
N VAL A 15 -5.81 6.60 -32.24
CA VAL A 15 -5.34 5.21 -32.29
C VAL A 15 -4.39 4.87 -31.14
N GLU A 16 -3.81 5.89 -30.49
CA GLU A 16 -2.96 5.73 -29.31
C GLU A 16 -2.97 7.03 -28.48
N PHE A 17 -2.85 6.88 -27.17
CA PHE A 17 -2.76 7.98 -26.22
C PHE A 17 -1.81 7.61 -25.07
N TRP A 18 -0.76 8.41 -24.90
CA TRP A 18 0.33 8.10 -23.98
C TRP A 18 0.68 9.29 -23.09
N TRP A 19 0.57 9.10 -21.76
CA TRP A 19 1.08 10.07 -20.78
C TRP A 19 2.60 10.03 -20.72
N LEU A 20 3.24 11.21 -20.74
CA LEU A 20 4.67 11.30 -20.51
C LEU A 20 5.01 10.83 -19.08
N PRO A 21 6.12 10.12 -18.89
CA PRO A 21 6.53 9.65 -17.58
C PRO A 21 6.83 10.82 -16.63
N ALA A 22 6.65 10.60 -15.33
CA ALA A 22 7.13 11.53 -14.33
C ALA A 22 8.66 11.37 -14.16
N ASN A 23 9.39 12.48 -14.06
CA ASN A 23 10.82 12.45 -13.71
C ASN A 23 11.02 12.18 -12.21
N ARG A 24 10.58 11.00 -11.76
CA ARG A 24 10.72 10.51 -10.39
C ARG A 24 11.36 9.11 -10.41
N PRO A 25 12.45 8.89 -9.65
CA PRO A 25 13.00 7.56 -9.46
C PRO A 25 11.94 6.59 -8.96
N TYR A 26 12.04 5.33 -9.41
CA TYR A 26 11.19 4.25 -8.94
C TYR A 26 12.06 3.06 -8.52
N ALA A 27 11.53 2.21 -7.64
CA ALA A 27 12.22 1.04 -7.14
C ALA A 27 11.53 -0.23 -7.64
N ILE A 28 12.34 -1.22 -8.04
CA ILE A 28 11.87 -2.58 -8.22
C ILE A 28 12.38 -3.38 -7.02
N ASN A 29 11.46 -4.04 -6.34
CA ASN A 29 11.78 -4.93 -5.24
C ASN A 29 11.89 -6.36 -5.78
N HIS A 30 12.93 -7.06 -5.35
CA HIS A 30 13.09 -8.49 -5.60
C HIS A 30 13.59 -9.18 -4.33
N VAL A 31 13.34 -10.47 -4.27
CA VAL A 31 13.75 -11.31 -3.13
C VAL A 31 14.73 -12.36 -3.63
N SER A 32 15.84 -12.52 -2.93
CA SER A 32 16.72 -13.69 -3.07
C SER A 32 16.65 -14.52 -1.80
N LYS A 33 16.79 -15.84 -1.93
CA LYS A 33 16.94 -16.77 -0.81
C LYS A 33 18.42 -17.14 -0.73
N GLU A 34 19.07 -16.70 0.34
CA GLU A 34 20.48 -16.95 0.61
C GLU A 34 20.58 -17.60 1.99
N ASP A 35 21.24 -18.76 2.09
CA ASP A 35 21.40 -19.53 3.34
C ASP A 35 20.09 -19.88 4.07
N GLY A 36 18.99 -20.03 3.32
CA GLY A 36 17.66 -20.33 3.86
C GLY A 36 16.87 -19.10 4.32
N GLU A 37 17.49 -17.91 4.34
CA GLU A 37 16.83 -16.65 4.67
C GLU A 37 16.47 -15.84 3.41
N TYR A 38 15.33 -15.16 3.45
CA TYR A 38 14.94 -14.23 2.40
C TYR A 38 15.64 -12.88 2.60
N LYS A 39 16.39 -12.45 1.58
CA LYS A 39 16.98 -11.11 1.49
C LYS A 39 16.14 -10.26 0.55
N TYR A 40 15.58 -9.20 1.11
CA TYR A 40 14.79 -8.21 0.38
C TYR A 40 15.70 -7.13 -0.17
N GLN A 41 15.71 -6.97 -1.49
CA GLN A 41 16.54 -5.99 -2.17
C GLN A 41 15.65 -5.06 -2.99
N SER A 42 16.03 -3.79 -3.04
CA SER A 42 15.35 -2.76 -3.82
C SER A 42 16.36 -2.10 -4.74
N THR A 43 16.20 -2.28 -6.05
CA THR A 43 17.01 -1.57 -7.04
C THR A 43 16.26 -0.34 -7.51
N VAL A 44 16.86 0.84 -7.31
CA VAL A 44 16.29 2.13 -7.72
C VAL A 44 16.74 2.45 -9.14
N PHE A 45 15.77 2.71 -10.01
CA PHE A 45 15.98 3.09 -11.40
C PHE A 45 15.62 4.56 -11.60
N LYS A 46 16.40 5.23 -12.46
CA LYS A 46 16.03 6.54 -12.98
C LYS A 46 15.05 6.33 -14.13
N PRO A 47 13.93 7.05 -14.17
CA PRO A 47 13.02 6.96 -15.30
C PRO A 47 13.72 7.42 -16.58
N LEU A 48 13.26 6.91 -17.71
CA LEU A 48 13.67 7.35 -19.03
C LEU A 48 12.60 8.32 -19.58
N GLY A 49 13.06 9.36 -20.25
CA GLY A 49 12.21 10.44 -20.76
C GLY A 49 11.58 10.11 -22.12
N PRO A 50 10.93 11.08 -22.77
CA PRO A 50 10.92 12.51 -22.46
C PRO A 50 10.08 12.87 -21.23
N PHE A 51 10.43 14.00 -20.59
CA PHE A 51 9.73 14.52 -19.42
C PHE A 51 9.23 15.93 -19.68
N HIS A 52 8.17 16.30 -18.98
CA HIS A 52 7.79 17.70 -18.86
C HIS A 52 8.92 18.49 -18.14
N PRO A 53 9.35 19.66 -18.65
CA PRO A 53 10.47 20.41 -18.08
C PRO A 53 10.15 21.02 -16.71
N VAL A 54 8.88 21.36 -16.46
CA VAL A 54 8.41 21.81 -15.14
C VAL A 54 8.06 20.59 -14.28
N MET A 55 8.75 20.41 -13.15
CA MET A 55 8.51 19.30 -12.23
C MET A 55 7.07 19.29 -11.70
N GLY A 56 6.43 18.12 -11.71
CA GLY A 56 5.09 17.92 -11.16
C GLY A 56 3.93 18.32 -12.09
N LYS A 57 4.23 18.85 -13.29
CA LYS A 57 3.24 19.07 -14.35
C LYS A 57 3.18 17.86 -15.29
N GLY A 58 2.01 17.63 -15.87
CA GLY A 58 1.74 16.51 -16.79
C GLY A 58 1.75 16.94 -18.24
N ALA A 59 2.03 15.99 -19.13
CA ALA A 59 1.85 16.11 -20.57
C ALA A 59 1.52 14.73 -21.17
N ALA A 60 0.88 14.71 -22.33
CA ALA A 60 0.50 13.49 -23.05
C ALA A 60 0.61 13.67 -24.57
N ILE A 61 0.87 12.57 -25.27
CA ILE A 61 0.89 12.49 -26.73
C ILE A 61 -0.31 11.66 -27.19
N GLY A 62 -0.98 12.08 -28.26
CA GLY A 62 -2.00 11.29 -28.94
C GLY A 62 -1.76 11.22 -30.43
N ILE A 63 -2.09 10.10 -31.04
CA ILE A 63 -1.97 9.85 -32.48
C ILE A 63 -3.35 9.63 -33.07
N SER A 64 -3.72 10.36 -34.12
CA SER A 64 -4.99 10.16 -34.84
C SER A 64 -4.90 9.13 -35.96
N ARG A 65 -6.04 8.63 -36.42
CA ARG A 65 -6.15 7.75 -37.60
C ARG A 65 -5.63 8.40 -38.88
N SER A 66 -5.78 9.72 -39.01
CA SER A 66 -5.25 10.54 -40.12
C SER A 66 -3.74 10.75 -40.08
N GLY A 67 -3.05 10.37 -39.00
CA GLY A 67 -1.61 10.53 -38.87
C GLY A 67 -1.16 11.86 -38.29
N ILE A 68 -2.01 12.54 -37.53
CA ILE A 68 -1.64 13.73 -36.76
C ILE A 68 -1.17 13.30 -35.37
N ILE A 69 0.02 13.75 -34.98
CA ILE A 69 0.51 13.65 -33.60
C ILE A 69 0.19 14.94 -32.86
N ARG A 70 -0.43 14.82 -31.68
CA ARG A 70 -0.74 15.95 -30.79
C ARG A 70 -0.03 15.78 -29.46
N LEU A 71 0.50 16.87 -28.91
CA LEU A 71 1.05 16.98 -27.57
C LEU A 71 0.17 17.92 -26.75
N TRP A 72 -0.42 17.41 -25.67
CA TRP A 72 -1.10 18.20 -24.64
C TRP A 72 -0.17 18.40 -23.46
N TYR A 73 -0.05 19.62 -22.95
CA TYR A 73 0.85 19.92 -21.82
C TYR A 73 0.29 21.01 -20.91
N VAL A 74 0.72 21.01 -19.64
CA VAL A 74 0.32 22.00 -18.64
C VAL A 74 1.42 23.03 -18.44
N GLU A 75 1.12 24.29 -18.77
CA GLU A 75 2.05 25.40 -18.53
C GLU A 75 2.33 25.63 -17.03
N ALA A 76 3.35 26.43 -16.73
CA ALA A 76 3.62 26.90 -15.37
C ALA A 76 2.38 27.59 -14.74
N SER A 77 1.57 28.28 -15.56
CA SER A 77 0.31 28.92 -15.18
C SER A 77 -0.79 27.94 -14.74
N GLY A 78 -0.65 26.65 -15.05
CA GLY A 78 -1.68 25.63 -14.84
C GLY A 78 -2.70 25.49 -15.97
N LYS A 79 -2.61 26.30 -17.04
CA LYS A 79 -3.45 26.15 -18.24
C LYS A 79 -2.95 25.00 -19.11
N TYR A 80 -3.90 24.29 -19.72
CA TYR A 80 -3.62 23.29 -20.74
C TYR A 80 -3.41 23.97 -22.09
N GLN A 81 -2.40 23.52 -22.82
CA GLN A 81 -2.09 23.92 -24.18
C GLN A 81 -1.90 22.67 -25.05
N GLU A 82 -1.97 22.84 -26.36
CA GLU A 82 -1.67 21.80 -27.32
C GLU A 82 -0.78 22.29 -28.47
N CYS A 83 0.03 21.39 -29.00
CA CYS A 83 0.66 21.55 -30.30
C CYS A 83 0.55 20.25 -31.10
N ALA A 84 0.58 20.36 -32.43
CA ALA A 84 0.42 19.23 -33.32
C ALA A 84 1.49 19.24 -34.42
N SER A 85 1.78 18.06 -34.95
CA SER A 85 2.61 17.85 -36.12
C SER A 85 2.02 16.70 -36.94
N GLU A 86 2.38 16.64 -38.22
CA GLU A 86 1.96 15.57 -39.12
C GLU A 86 3.03 14.47 -39.10
N LEU A 87 2.63 13.21 -38.91
CA LEU A 87 3.54 12.07 -39.02
C LEU A 87 3.84 11.78 -40.50
N GLU A 88 2.77 11.72 -41.30
CA GLU A 88 2.80 11.50 -42.74
C GLU A 88 1.43 11.88 -43.34
N ASN A 89 1.42 12.35 -44.59
CA ASN A 89 0.18 12.70 -45.28
C ASN A 89 -0.50 11.45 -45.85
N LEU A 90 -1.25 10.78 -44.99
CA LEU A 90 -2.00 9.57 -45.33
C LEU A 90 -3.18 9.81 -46.28
N GLY A 91 -3.70 11.04 -46.34
CA GLY A 91 -4.81 11.40 -47.24
C GLY A 91 -4.47 11.21 -48.72
N ILE A 92 -3.19 11.33 -49.09
CA ILE A 92 -2.71 11.06 -50.45
C ILE A 92 -2.58 9.55 -50.71
N MET A 93 -2.39 8.74 -49.67
CA MET A 93 -2.16 7.29 -49.77
C MET A 93 -3.45 6.45 -49.72
N ASP A 94 -4.61 7.08 -49.51
CA ASP A 94 -5.90 6.41 -49.26
C ASP A 94 -5.80 5.31 -48.18
N ASP A 95 -5.02 5.58 -47.14
CA ASP A 95 -4.72 4.65 -46.04
C ASP A 95 -4.95 5.34 -44.69
N THR A 96 -5.15 4.56 -43.62
CA THR A 96 -5.34 5.10 -42.27
C THR A 96 -4.58 4.28 -41.25
N PHE A 97 -4.15 4.92 -40.15
CA PHE A 97 -3.66 4.18 -39.00
C PHE A 97 -4.82 3.46 -38.31
N THR A 98 -4.60 2.18 -37.99
CA THR A 98 -5.54 1.33 -37.26
C THR A 98 -5.06 1.06 -35.84
N HIS A 99 -3.74 0.93 -35.68
CA HIS A 99 -3.09 0.69 -34.40
C HIS A 99 -1.83 1.54 -34.30
N ALA A 100 -1.51 1.97 -33.09
CA ALA A 100 -0.24 2.59 -32.78
C ALA A 100 0.21 2.13 -31.39
N SER A 101 1.51 2.23 -31.12
CA SER A 101 2.05 2.03 -29.78
C SER A 101 3.30 2.88 -29.59
N ILE A 102 3.41 3.45 -28.39
CA ILE A 102 4.45 4.40 -28.02
C ILE A 102 5.28 3.84 -26.87
N SER A 103 6.59 3.99 -26.96
CA SER A 103 7.48 3.81 -25.81
C SER A 103 8.66 4.78 -25.85
N TRP A 104 9.26 5.04 -24.69
CA TRP A 104 10.53 5.76 -24.63
C TRP A 104 11.66 4.96 -25.30
N ASN A 105 12.68 5.67 -25.76
CA ASN A 105 13.95 5.11 -26.24
C ASN A 105 15.14 5.77 -25.52
N ASN A 106 16.32 5.15 -25.61
CA ASN A 106 17.56 5.75 -25.14
C ASN A 106 17.78 7.11 -25.85
N GLY A 107 18.03 8.18 -25.09
CA GLY A 107 18.40 9.49 -25.65
C GLY A 107 17.29 10.55 -25.74
N LYS A 108 16.30 10.55 -24.81
CA LYS A 108 15.21 11.56 -24.71
C LYS A 108 14.21 11.57 -25.88
N ASN A 109 14.28 10.58 -26.77
CA ASN A 109 13.37 10.42 -27.89
C ASN A 109 12.30 9.36 -27.59
N VAL A 110 11.18 9.47 -28.28
CA VAL A 110 10.07 8.53 -28.26
C VAL A 110 10.16 7.66 -29.51
N LEU A 111 9.88 6.38 -29.36
CA LEU A 111 9.72 5.43 -30.45
C LEU A 111 8.22 5.14 -30.63
N LEU A 112 7.72 5.36 -31.85
CA LEU A 112 6.34 5.12 -32.22
C LEU A 112 6.30 4.07 -33.32
N ALA A 113 5.57 2.99 -33.11
CA ALA A 113 5.20 2.05 -34.15
C ALA A 113 3.72 2.24 -34.52
N THR A 114 3.41 2.20 -35.80
CA THR A 114 2.03 2.31 -36.31
C THR A 114 1.76 1.20 -37.31
N TYR A 115 0.51 0.76 -37.37
CA TYR A 115 0.03 -0.21 -38.34
C TYR A 115 -1.13 0.39 -39.14
N THR A 116 -1.07 0.25 -40.46
CA THR A 116 -2.07 0.83 -41.36
C THR A 116 -3.11 -0.20 -41.81
N ALA A 117 -4.23 0.27 -42.37
CA ALA A 117 -5.26 -0.60 -42.96
C ALA A 117 -4.71 -1.41 -44.14
N SER A 118 -3.72 -0.88 -44.86
CA SER A 118 -2.99 -1.59 -45.92
C SER A 118 -1.91 -2.57 -45.43
N LYS A 119 -1.88 -2.90 -44.13
CA LYS A 119 -0.97 -3.86 -43.49
C LYS A 119 0.51 -3.45 -43.52
N GLN A 120 0.77 -2.15 -43.38
CA GLN A 120 2.12 -1.61 -43.29
C GLN A 120 2.49 -1.31 -41.85
N LEU A 121 3.68 -1.74 -41.43
CA LEU A 121 4.27 -1.37 -40.14
C LEU A 121 5.24 -0.21 -40.37
N ARG A 122 5.01 0.93 -39.72
CA ARG A 122 5.88 2.11 -39.82
C ARG A 122 6.43 2.49 -38.46
N LEU A 123 7.72 2.79 -38.42
CA LEU A 123 8.45 3.15 -37.22
C LEU A 123 8.95 4.59 -37.29
N TYR A 124 8.65 5.37 -36.27
CA TYR A 124 9.03 6.78 -36.16
C TYR A 124 9.83 7.03 -34.89
N ARG A 125 10.81 7.93 -34.99
CA ARG A 125 11.45 8.59 -33.86
C ARG A 125 10.82 9.97 -33.70
N ILE A 126 10.36 10.26 -32.50
CA ILE A 126 9.76 11.55 -32.14
C ILE A 126 10.62 12.22 -31.08
N SER A 127 10.91 13.50 -31.25
CA SER A 127 11.55 14.33 -30.22
C SER A 127 10.72 15.58 -29.94
N ILE A 128 10.69 15.98 -28.67
CA ILE A 128 9.97 17.16 -28.22
C ILE A 128 11.00 18.23 -27.86
N ASP A 129 11.03 19.30 -28.64
CA ASP A 129 11.69 20.53 -28.25
C ASP A 129 10.72 21.36 -27.42
N TRP A 130 10.99 21.46 -26.12
CA TRP A 130 10.15 22.23 -25.20
C TRP A 130 10.35 23.74 -25.31
N GLY A 131 11.34 24.22 -26.08
CA GLY A 131 11.65 25.64 -26.19
C GLY A 131 12.18 26.28 -24.91
N VAL A 132 12.48 25.50 -23.86
CA VAL A 132 12.98 25.99 -22.57
C VAL A 132 14.51 26.05 -22.60
N PRO A 133 15.15 27.17 -22.22
CA PRO A 133 16.61 27.25 -22.10
C PRO A 133 17.13 26.19 -21.12
N ILE A 134 18.24 25.53 -21.46
CA ILE A 134 18.91 24.59 -20.55
C ILE A 134 19.28 25.38 -19.28
N PRO A 135 18.78 25.00 -18.09
CA PRO A 135 19.04 25.79 -16.88
C PRO A 135 20.54 25.80 -16.57
N SER A 136 21.13 26.99 -16.42
CA SER A 136 22.40 27.16 -15.71
C SER A 136 22.18 26.80 -14.24
N SER A 137 23.18 26.20 -13.60
CA SER A 137 23.07 25.56 -12.27
C SER A 137 22.74 26.49 -11.09
N THR A 138 22.38 27.76 -11.33
CA THR A 138 22.23 28.79 -10.30
C THR A 138 20.83 29.40 -10.16
N ASP A 139 19.89 29.17 -11.08
CA ASP A 139 18.55 29.78 -10.99
C ASP A 139 17.48 28.88 -10.36
N LYS A 140 16.84 29.38 -9.30
CA LYS A 140 15.73 28.74 -8.58
C LYS A 140 14.34 29.08 -9.14
N ALA A 141 14.25 29.84 -10.24
CA ALA A 141 12.97 30.17 -10.86
C ALA A 141 12.44 28.99 -11.69
N PRO A 142 11.13 28.67 -11.63
CA PRO A 142 10.55 27.63 -12.47
C PRO A 142 10.68 28.02 -13.95
N PRO A 143 11.04 27.07 -14.85
CA PRO A 143 11.18 27.36 -16.26
C PRO A 143 9.84 27.85 -16.84
N VAL A 144 9.86 29.05 -17.42
CA VAL A 144 8.76 29.58 -18.22
C VAL A 144 8.97 29.11 -19.66
N PHE A 145 7.92 28.73 -20.37
CA PHE A 145 7.97 28.42 -21.80
C PHE A 145 8.06 29.72 -22.59
N PRO A 146 9.22 30.10 -23.16
CA PRO A 146 9.33 31.33 -23.96
C PRO A 146 8.71 31.15 -25.36
N THR A 147 8.62 29.91 -25.84
CA THR A 147 8.02 29.51 -27.11
C THR A 147 7.20 28.24 -26.94
N ALA A 148 6.22 28.02 -27.81
CA ALA A 148 5.44 26.79 -27.83
C ALA A 148 6.34 25.58 -28.17
N PRO A 149 6.15 24.42 -27.51
CA PRO A 149 6.89 23.21 -27.84
C PRO A 149 6.72 22.78 -29.30
N LYS A 150 7.77 22.21 -29.88
CA LYS A 150 7.77 21.66 -31.24
C LYS A 150 8.00 20.15 -31.22
N ILE A 151 7.28 19.45 -32.08
CA ILE A 151 7.39 18.01 -32.26
C ILE A 151 8.18 17.76 -33.54
N HIS A 152 9.34 17.11 -33.42
CA HIS A 152 10.11 16.63 -34.58
C HIS A 152 9.82 15.16 -34.80
N VAL A 153 9.52 14.81 -36.06
CA VAL A 153 9.19 13.44 -36.47
C VAL A 153 10.22 13.00 -37.51
N GLU A 154 10.81 11.83 -37.31
CA GLU A 154 11.75 11.18 -38.22
C GLU A 154 11.25 9.75 -38.48
N ARG A 155 10.95 9.40 -39.72
CA ARG A 155 10.58 8.02 -40.08
C ARG A 155 11.85 7.16 -40.18
N ILE A 156 11.91 6.10 -39.39
CA ILE A 156 13.06 5.18 -39.31
C ILE A 156 12.95 4.09 -40.37
N ARG A 157 11.81 3.37 -40.40
CA ARG A 157 11.57 2.23 -41.31
C ARG A 157 10.09 2.06 -41.63
N ASP A 158 9.84 1.46 -42.78
CA ASP A 158 8.56 1.01 -43.31
C ASP A 158 8.67 -0.43 -43.79
N LEU A 159 7.74 -1.28 -43.34
CA LEU A 159 7.63 -2.67 -43.77
C LEU A 159 6.23 -2.92 -44.32
N HIS A 160 6.15 -3.60 -45.46
CA HIS A 160 4.89 -3.88 -46.16
C HIS A 160 4.43 -5.32 -45.94
N HIS A 161 3.13 -5.56 -46.10
CA HIS A 161 2.50 -6.89 -46.02
C HIS A 161 2.83 -7.64 -44.72
N ILE A 162 2.82 -6.93 -43.61
CA ILE A 162 3.17 -7.49 -42.30
C ILE A 162 2.08 -8.45 -41.83
N LYS A 163 2.49 -9.71 -41.68
CA LYS A 163 1.70 -10.84 -41.18
C LYS A 163 2.58 -11.91 -40.50
N PRO A 164 1.98 -12.87 -39.77
CA PRO A 164 2.68 -14.06 -39.30
C PRO A 164 3.23 -14.92 -40.47
N LEU A 165 4.45 -15.44 -40.32
CA LEU A 165 5.16 -16.26 -41.32
C LEU A 165 4.52 -17.64 -41.50
N HIS A 166 4.07 -18.27 -40.40
CA HIS A 166 3.48 -19.60 -40.38
C HIS A 166 2.03 -19.52 -39.90
N SER A 167 1.13 -19.03 -40.75
CA SER A 167 -0.32 -19.17 -40.55
C SER A 167 -0.82 -20.37 -41.36
N SER A 168 -0.26 -21.56 -41.12
CA SER A 168 -0.64 -22.79 -41.81
C SER A 168 -1.88 -23.47 -41.21
N ILE A 169 -2.65 -22.75 -40.39
CA ILE A 169 -3.81 -23.29 -39.67
C ILE A 169 -4.97 -22.31 -39.88
N GLY A 170 -5.80 -22.54 -40.89
CA GLY A 170 -6.97 -21.70 -41.16
C GLY A 170 -7.03 -21.05 -42.55
N ASN A 171 -8.21 -21.11 -43.16
CA ASN A 171 -8.56 -20.36 -44.37
C ASN A 171 -8.76 -18.84 -44.15
N THR A 172 -8.78 -18.36 -42.90
CA THR A 172 -8.97 -16.94 -42.58
C THR A 172 -7.64 -16.25 -42.33
N GLU A 173 -7.41 -15.12 -43.03
CA GLU A 173 -6.21 -14.33 -42.81
C GLU A 173 -6.22 -13.69 -41.40
N PRO A 174 -5.15 -13.88 -40.60
CA PRO A 174 -5.09 -13.32 -39.25
C PRO A 174 -5.06 -11.79 -39.28
N GLN A 175 -5.80 -11.16 -38.39
CA GLN A 175 -5.89 -9.71 -38.26
C GLN A 175 -5.09 -9.22 -37.06
N LEU A 176 -4.45 -8.06 -37.20
CA LEU A 176 -3.76 -7.43 -36.07
C LEU A 176 -4.80 -7.00 -35.03
N SER A 177 -4.62 -7.46 -33.79
CA SER A 177 -5.44 -7.06 -32.65
C SER A 177 -4.72 -6.08 -31.74
N HIS A 178 -3.39 -6.21 -31.58
CA HIS A 178 -2.60 -5.35 -30.70
C HIS A 178 -1.21 -5.10 -31.28
N ILE A 179 -0.66 -3.91 -31.03
CA ILE A 179 0.74 -3.58 -31.27
C ILE A 179 1.35 -3.05 -29.97
N ALA A 180 2.59 -3.40 -29.69
CA ALA A 180 3.31 -2.94 -28.51
C ALA A 180 4.76 -2.61 -28.88
N VAL A 181 5.18 -1.37 -28.59
CA VAL A 181 6.60 -1.00 -28.61
C VAL A 181 7.19 -1.30 -27.25
N LEU A 182 8.08 -2.28 -27.21
CA LEU A 182 8.80 -2.67 -26.01
C LEU A 182 10.09 -1.84 -25.95
N GLY A 183 10.07 -0.67 -25.30
CA GLY A 183 11.27 0.18 -25.10
C GLY A 183 12.10 -0.23 -23.87
N PRO A 184 13.27 0.37 -23.62
CA PRO A 184 14.22 -0.11 -22.63
C PRO A 184 13.58 -0.32 -21.24
N ALA A 185 13.80 -1.50 -20.64
CA ALA A 185 13.32 -1.80 -19.30
C ALA A 185 14.49 -2.05 -18.33
N PRO A 186 14.25 -1.87 -17.02
CA PRO A 186 15.20 -2.21 -15.96
C PRO A 186 15.68 -3.66 -16.05
N GLN A 187 17.00 -3.85 -16.07
CA GLN A 187 17.60 -5.18 -16.06
C GLN A 187 17.75 -5.67 -14.62
N ILE A 188 17.20 -6.85 -14.32
CA ILE A 188 17.44 -7.56 -13.05
C ILE A 188 18.63 -8.54 -13.20
N SER A 189 19.14 -8.77 -14.42
CA SER A 189 20.35 -9.55 -14.71
C SER A 189 21.18 -8.83 -15.81
N ALA A 190 22.48 -8.73 -15.60
CA ALA A 190 23.38 -7.89 -16.40
C ALA A 190 23.75 -8.44 -17.79
N ASN A 191 23.24 -9.61 -18.19
CA ASN A 191 23.86 -10.41 -19.27
C ASN A 191 23.22 -10.28 -20.65
N MET A 192 22.13 -9.53 -20.85
CA MET A 192 21.51 -9.36 -22.17
C MET A 192 21.15 -7.90 -22.41
N PRO A 193 21.75 -7.20 -23.40
CA PRO A 193 21.32 -5.85 -23.75
C PRO A 193 19.87 -5.88 -24.23
N MET A 194 18.97 -5.15 -23.56
CA MET A 194 17.57 -5.07 -23.98
C MET A 194 17.45 -4.13 -25.17
N VAL A 195 17.27 -4.73 -26.33
CA VAL A 195 17.02 -4.02 -27.59
C VAL A 195 15.54 -3.58 -27.62
N PRO A 196 15.20 -2.38 -28.12
CA PRO A 196 13.81 -2.03 -28.35
C PRO A 196 13.18 -3.00 -29.36
N THR A 197 12.01 -3.53 -29.05
CA THR A 197 11.35 -4.54 -29.89
C THR A 197 9.95 -4.07 -30.24
N VAL A 198 9.54 -4.19 -31.49
CA VAL A 198 8.14 -4.00 -31.91
C VAL A 198 7.47 -5.36 -31.89
N MET A 199 6.36 -5.49 -31.17
CA MET A 199 5.56 -6.71 -31.07
C MET A 199 4.19 -6.48 -31.67
N CYS A 200 3.81 -7.33 -32.62
CA CYS A 200 2.50 -7.34 -33.24
C CYS A 200 1.78 -8.63 -32.85
N VAL A 201 0.58 -8.51 -32.30
CA VAL A 201 -0.27 -9.62 -31.89
C VAL A 201 -1.43 -9.71 -32.88
N PHE A 202 -1.54 -10.86 -33.51
CA PHE A 202 -2.57 -11.17 -34.48
C PHE A 202 -3.54 -12.19 -33.91
N SER A 203 -4.80 -12.07 -34.26
CA SER A 203 -5.85 -13.02 -33.92
C SER A 203 -6.44 -13.62 -35.20
N GLY A 204 -6.69 -14.93 -35.20
CA GLY A 204 -7.24 -15.66 -36.33
C GLY A 204 -8.07 -16.86 -35.89
N LYS A 205 -8.65 -17.57 -36.85
CA LYS A 205 -9.33 -18.85 -36.64
C LYS A 205 -8.62 -19.97 -37.38
N ASN A 206 -8.46 -21.11 -36.71
CA ASN A 206 -7.96 -22.32 -37.35
C ASN A 206 -9.07 -22.97 -38.21
N ASP A 207 -8.71 -24.05 -38.93
CA ASP A 207 -9.67 -24.79 -39.76
C ASP A 207 -10.83 -25.40 -38.94
N ASN A 208 -10.60 -25.66 -37.65
CA ASN A 208 -11.59 -26.14 -36.70
C ASN A 208 -12.48 -25.01 -36.12
N GLN A 209 -12.38 -23.77 -36.62
CA GLN A 209 -13.10 -22.58 -36.14
C GLN A 209 -12.72 -22.15 -34.71
N GLU A 210 -11.63 -22.66 -34.15
CA GLU A 210 -11.09 -22.24 -32.86
C GLU A 210 -10.18 -21.03 -33.05
N TYR A 211 -10.25 -20.10 -32.09
CA TYR A 211 -9.46 -18.89 -32.13
C TYR A 211 -8.01 -19.16 -31.68
N TYR A 212 -7.07 -18.53 -32.37
CA TYR A 212 -5.66 -18.55 -31.99
C TYR A 212 -5.06 -17.14 -32.01
N THR A 213 -3.92 -17.00 -31.35
CA THR A 213 -3.09 -15.80 -31.38
C THR A 213 -1.72 -16.13 -31.97
N ALA A 214 -1.25 -15.27 -32.88
CA ALA A 214 0.11 -15.31 -33.42
C ALA A 214 0.84 -14.00 -33.11
N ILE A 215 2.05 -14.10 -32.58
CA ILE A 215 2.85 -12.95 -32.16
C ILE A 215 4.08 -12.86 -33.05
N ALA A 216 4.20 -11.78 -33.81
CA ALA A 216 5.37 -11.47 -34.63
C ALA A 216 6.17 -10.34 -33.96
N ARG A 217 7.51 -10.44 -33.97
CA ARG A 217 8.39 -9.49 -33.26
C ARG A 217 9.56 -9.03 -34.13
N TRP A 218 10.01 -7.80 -33.93
CA TRP A 218 11.18 -7.22 -34.60
C TRP A 218 12.04 -6.44 -33.62
N ASP A 219 13.33 -6.77 -33.54
CA ASP A 219 14.31 -6.02 -32.76
C ASP A 219 14.87 -4.84 -33.55
N LEU A 220 14.98 -3.69 -32.90
CA LEU A 220 15.55 -2.47 -33.48
C LEU A 220 17.04 -2.34 -33.14
N LYS A 221 17.92 -2.66 -34.09
CA LYS A 221 19.38 -2.69 -33.89
C LYS A 221 20.09 -1.63 -34.74
N ASN A 222 21.23 -1.13 -34.27
CA ASN A 222 22.09 -0.27 -35.08
C ASN A 222 22.81 -1.10 -36.14
N VAL A 223 22.71 -0.69 -37.39
CA VAL A 223 23.44 -1.24 -38.53
C VAL A 223 24.45 -0.19 -38.99
N THR A 224 25.67 -0.63 -39.23
CA THR A 224 26.67 0.21 -39.92
C THR A 224 26.60 -0.15 -41.39
N GLU A 225 26.09 0.74 -42.23
CA GLU A 225 26.19 0.54 -43.67
C GLU A 225 27.65 0.70 -44.10
N SER A 226 28.22 -0.34 -44.70
CA SER A 226 29.43 -0.23 -45.50
C SER A 226 29.03 -0.26 -46.96
N ILE A 227 29.39 0.80 -47.70
CA ILE A 227 29.16 0.88 -49.14
C ILE A 227 29.79 -0.34 -49.81
N HIS A 228 29.13 -0.93 -50.82
CA HIS A 228 29.70 -2.04 -51.59
C HIS A 228 31.08 -1.62 -52.18
N PRO A 229 32.11 -2.49 -52.15
CA PRO A 229 33.49 -2.12 -52.51
C PRO A 229 33.65 -1.46 -53.88
N SER A 230 32.76 -1.77 -54.82
CA SER A 230 32.73 -1.19 -56.16
C SER A 230 32.44 0.33 -56.19
N PHE A 231 31.75 0.87 -55.18
CA PHE A 231 31.45 2.30 -55.07
C PHE A 231 32.49 3.08 -54.24
N GLU A 232 33.33 2.40 -53.45
CA GLU A 232 34.49 3.03 -52.80
C GLU A 232 35.49 3.59 -53.84
N GLN A 233 35.54 2.99 -55.04
CA GLN A 233 36.40 3.46 -56.12
C GLN A 233 35.91 4.77 -56.76
N LEU A 234 34.60 5.07 -56.69
CA LEU A 234 34.01 6.31 -57.25
C LEU A 234 34.17 7.52 -56.30
N GLN A 235 34.34 7.29 -55.00
CA GLN A 235 34.54 8.38 -54.01
C GLN A 235 35.94 9.00 -54.02
N ARG A 236 36.90 8.48 -54.80
CA ARG A 236 38.29 8.99 -54.81
C ARG A 236 38.50 10.30 -55.57
N GLN A 237 37.47 10.91 -56.17
CA GLN A 237 37.60 12.19 -56.91
C GLN A 237 36.85 13.39 -56.33
N GLY A 238 36.23 13.27 -55.14
CA GLY A 238 35.61 14.40 -54.45
C GLY A 238 36.28 14.68 -53.11
N ASN A 239 36.86 15.87 -52.93
CA ASN A 239 37.25 16.36 -51.62
C ASN A 239 35.98 16.63 -50.79
N SER A 240 35.55 15.66 -49.99
CA SER A 240 34.64 15.90 -48.88
C SER A 240 35.17 15.20 -47.63
N SER A 241 35.18 15.96 -46.54
CA SER A 241 35.50 15.57 -45.17
C SER A 241 34.96 14.20 -44.80
N ARG A 242 35.76 13.41 -44.09
CA ARG A 242 35.34 12.15 -43.44
C ARG A 242 34.22 12.44 -42.45
N ASP A 243 32.98 12.34 -42.89
CA ASP A 243 31.82 12.31 -42.01
C ASP A 243 31.68 10.94 -41.35
N LYS A 244 31.20 10.97 -40.11
CA LYS A 244 31.00 9.80 -39.23
C LYS A 244 30.25 8.72 -40.00
N LYS A 245 30.65 7.44 -39.87
CA LYS A 245 29.82 6.32 -40.34
C LYS A 245 28.45 6.45 -39.69
N ASP A 246 27.43 6.81 -40.47
CA ASP A 246 26.06 6.95 -39.97
C ASP A 246 25.58 5.58 -39.53
N GLN A 247 25.33 5.44 -38.22
CA GLN A 247 24.67 4.27 -37.66
C GLN A 247 23.17 4.43 -37.93
N GLN A 248 22.61 3.59 -38.79
CA GLN A 248 21.19 3.58 -39.08
C GLN A 248 20.49 2.53 -38.21
N LEU A 249 19.29 2.81 -37.72
CA LEU A 249 18.47 1.82 -37.02
C LEU A 249 17.72 0.96 -38.04
N ASP A 250 17.77 -0.36 -37.86
CA ASP A 250 17.01 -1.31 -38.69
C ASP A 250 16.27 -2.36 -37.83
N LEU A 251 15.20 -2.92 -38.38
CA LEU A 251 14.33 -3.93 -37.77
C LEU A 251 14.73 -5.34 -38.20
N PHE A 252 15.02 -6.19 -37.22
CA PHE A 252 15.38 -7.59 -37.40
C PHE A 252 14.25 -8.47 -36.87
N ARG A 253 13.57 -9.20 -37.78
CA ARG A 253 12.48 -10.10 -37.41
C ARG A 253 12.98 -11.25 -36.53
N LEU A 254 12.18 -11.61 -35.53
CA LEU A 254 12.37 -12.77 -34.67
C LEU A 254 11.35 -13.87 -35.02
N ASP A 255 11.52 -15.06 -34.44
CA ASP A 255 10.58 -16.15 -34.59
C ASP A 255 9.19 -15.80 -34.04
N ASP A 256 8.18 -16.20 -34.81
CA ASP A 256 6.78 -16.03 -34.46
C ASP A 256 6.38 -17.03 -33.36
N LEU A 257 5.57 -16.58 -32.42
CA LEU A 257 5.00 -17.43 -31.37
C LEU A 257 3.51 -17.63 -31.63
N GLN A 258 3.04 -18.88 -31.57
CA GLN A 258 1.63 -19.21 -31.69
C GLN A 258 1.07 -19.69 -30.35
N ILE A 259 -0.15 -19.26 -30.03
CA ILE A 259 -0.88 -19.58 -28.80
C ILE A 259 -2.30 -19.99 -29.17
N GLU A 260 -2.78 -21.13 -28.67
CA GLU A 260 -4.12 -21.69 -28.91
C GLU A 260 -5.19 -21.02 -28.03
N LYS A 261 -5.16 -19.70 -27.94
CA LYS A 261 -6.13 -18.87 -27.22
C LYS A 261 -6.29 -17.55 -27.97
N CYS A 262 -7.44 -16.89 -27.81
CA CYS A 262 -7.66 -15.54 -28.36
C CYS A 262 -7.19 -14.48 -27.36
N CYS A 263 -6.10 -13.78 -27.67
CA CYS A 263 -5.65 -12.65 -26.87
C CYS A 263 -6.62 -11.47 -27.00
N VAL A 264 -7.08 -10.94 -25.86
CA VAL A 264 -7.97 -9.77 -25.77
C VAL A 264 -7.26 -8.55 -25.16
N GLY A 265 -6.09 -8.73 -24.56
CA GLY A 265 -5.34 -7.63 -23.97
C GLY A 265 -3.85 -7.95 -23.80
N VAL A 266 -3.02 -6.94 -24.03
CA VAL A 266 -1.57 -6.97 -23.88
C VAL A 266 -1.18 -5.89 -22.88
N SER A 267 -0.34 -6.23 -21.91
CA SER A 267 0.14 -5.26 -20.92
C SER A 267 1.61 -5.49 -20.60
N LEU A 268 2.35 -4.40 -20.43
CA LEU A 268 3.73 -4.42 -19.95
C LEU A 268 3.73 -4.32 -18.42
N VAL A 269 4.23 -5.35 -17.76
CA VAL A 269 4.19 -5.47 -16.30
C VAL A 269 5.61 -5.60 -15.74
N THR A 270 5.76 -5.45 -14.42
CA THR A 270 7.07 -5.49 -13.73
C THR A 270 8.05 -4.49 -14.35
N SER A 271 7.63 -3.23 -14.46
CA SER A 271 8.40 -2.14 -15.10
C SER A 271 8.80 -2.43 -16.56
N GLY A 272 8.01 -3.24 -17.27
CA GLY A 272 8.23 -3.60 -18.67
C GLY A 272 9.20 -4.76 -18.88
N ALA A 273 9.57 -5.50 -17.83
CA ALA A 273 10.39 -6.71 -17.95
C ALA A 273 9.56 -7.95 -18.35
N VAL A 274 8.24 -7.93 -18.12
CA VAL A 274 7.33 -9.05 -18.37
C VAL A 274 6.19 -8.59 -19.28
N VAL A 275 5.82 -9.43 -20.23
CA VAL A 275 4.64 -9.23 -21.08
C VAL A 275 3.50 -10.06 -20.51
N ALA A 276 2.42 -9.40 -20.09
CA ALA A 276 1.19 -10.05 -19.68
C ALA A 276 0.22 -10.11 -20.86
N LEU A 277 -0.21 -11.31 -21.21
CA LEU A 277 -1.24 -11.60 -22.21
C LEU A 277 -2.51 -12.02 -21.47
N THR A 278 -3.64 -11.45 -21.86
CA THR A 278 -4.95 -11.78 -21.30
C THR A 278 -5.83 -12.33 -22.40
N PHE A 279 -6.61 -13.36 -22.10
CA PHE A 279 -7.31 -14.15 -23.11
C PHE A 279 -8.83 -14.11 -22.93
N SER A 280 -9.54 -14.39 -24.03
CA SER A 280 -11.01 -14.40 -24.07
C SER A 280 -11.65 -15.47 -23.18
N ASP A 281 -10.88 -16.42 -22.68
CA ASP A 281 -11.34 -17.44 -21.73
C ASP A 281 -11.21 -16.99 -20.25
N GLY A 282 -10.85 -15.72 -20.02
CA GLY A 282 -10.65 -15.15 -18.69
C GLY A 282 -9.29 -15.48 -18.07
N SER A 283 -8.39 -16.18 -18.78
CA SER A 283 -7.04 -16.50 -18.29
C SER A 283 -6.02 -15.40 -18.61
N ALA A 284 -4.91 -15.39 -17.87
CA ALA A 284 -3.77 -14.51 -18.12
C ALA A 284 -2.46 -15.31 -18.08
N GLU A 285 -1.55 -15.00 -19.01
CA GLU A 285 -0.20 -15.55 -19.08
C GLU A 285 0.84 -14.44 -18.92
N PHE A 286 1.87 -14.71 -18.13
CA PHE A 286 2.98 -13.79 -17.90
C PHE A 286 4.22 -14.38 -18.56
N ARG A 287 4.78 -13.68 -19.54
CA ARG A 287 5.90 -14.18 -20.35
C ARG A 287 7.12 -13.27 -20.23
N ASP A 288 8.30 -13.88 -20.19
CA ASP A 288 9.55 -13.14 -20.27
C ASP A 288 9.56 -12.31 -21.56
N ARG A 289 9.92 -11.04 -21.44
CA ARG A 289 9.79 -10.12 -22.56
C ARG A 289 10.69 -10.44 -23.75
N ALA A 290 11.91 -10.93 -23.50
CA ALA A 290 12.88 -11.16 -24.57
C ALA A 290 12.65 -12.51 -25.26
N THR A 291 12.46 -13.55 -24.45
CA THR A 291 12.35 -14.95 -24.90
C THR A 291 10.92 -15.37 -25.18
N MET A 292 9.92 -14.68 -24.62
CA MET A 292 8.49 -15.07 -24.60
C MET A 292 8.19 -16.41 -23.91
N VAL A 293 9.14 -16.92 -23.12
CA VAL A 293 8.95 -18.10 -22.26
C VAL A 293 7.93 -17.77 -21.17
N LEU A 294 7.01 -18.69 -20.92
CA LEU A 294 6.00 -18.56 -19.87
C LEU A 294 6.64 -18.59 -18.49
N HIS A 295 6.28 -17.64 -17.61
CA HIS A 295 6.61 -17.71 -16.20
C HIS A 295 5.71 -18.75 -15.54
N GLU A 296 6.33 -19.86 -15.13
CA GLU A 296 5.67 -20.89 -14.33
C GLU A 296 6.07 -20.77 -12.86
N PRO A 297 5.27 -21.32 -11.93
CA PRO A 297 5.66 -21.45 -10.54
C PRO A 297 6.97 -22.25 -10.42
N ASN A 298 8.03 -21.61 -9.91
CA ASN A 298 9.31 -22.27 -9.67
C ASN A 298 9.83 -21.90 -8.27
N PRO A 299 9.37 -22.60 -7.22
CA PRO A 299 9.79 -22.32 -5.85
C PRO A 299 11.28 -22.61 -5.58
N ALA A 300 11.98 -23.28 -6.50
CA ALA A 300 13.40 -23.64 -6.35
C ALA A 300 14.37 -22.55 -6.82
N ASP A 301 13.93 -21.59 -7.63
CA ASP A 301 14.81 -20.61 -8.29
C ASP A 301 15.51 -19.64 -7.31
N GLY A 302 15.11 -19.62 -6.04
CA GLY A 302 15.71 -18.77 -5.00
C GLY A 302 15.53 -17.26 -5.24
N LYS A 303 15.18 -16.82 -6.45
CA LYS A 303 14.93 -15.43 -6.83
C LYS A 303 13.46 -15.25 -7.20
N ILE A 304 12.76 -14.45 -6.43
CA ILE A 304 11.34 -14.13 -6.63
C ILE A 304 11.24 -12.68 -7.07
N SER A 305 10.66 -12.47 -8.26
CA SER A 305 10.49 -11.18 -8.92
C SER A 305 9.03 -10.86 -9.23
N ASN A 306 8.16 -11.86 -9.24
CA ASN A 306 6.72 -11.70 -9.46
C ASN A 306 5.92 -12.77 -8.69
N MET A 307 4.61 -12.54 -8.52
CA MET A 307 3.75 -13.43 -7.72
C MET A 307 3.47 -14.78 -8.38
N VAL A 308 3.54 -14.85 -9.72
CA VAL A 308 3.31 -16.10 -10.48
C VAL A 308 4.37 -17.15 -10.15
N GLN A 309 5.62 -16.73 -9.95
CA GLN A 309 6.72 -17.63 -9.55
C GLN A 309 6.46 -18.35 -8.21
N VAL A 310 5.60 -17.79 -7.35
CA VAL A 310 5.24 -18.34 -6.03
C VAL A 310 3.88 -19.03 -6.06
N GLY A 311 3.29 -19.24 -7.24
CA GLY A 311 2.04 -19.99 -7.39
C GLY A 311 0.76 -19.16 -7.26
N PHE A 312 0.84 -17.82 -7.34
CA PHE A 312 -0.37 -17.01 -7.49
C PHE A 312 -0.84 -17.00 -8.94
N SER A 313 -2.14 -17.18 -9.16
CA SER A 313 -2.75 -17.01 -10.48
C SER A 313 -4.14 -16.40 -10.36
N PHE A 314 -4.67 -15.90 -11.48
CA PHE A 314 -6.08 -15.55 -11.54
C PHE A 314 -6.91 -16.84 -11.62
N PRO A 315 -7.95 -16.99 -10.79
CA PRO A 315 -8.89 -18.09 -10.95
C PRO A 315 -9.50 -17.99 -12.36
N LYS A 316 -9.86 -19.13 -12.95
CA LYS A 316 -10.50 -19.14 -14.27
C LYS A 316 -11.84 -18.41 -14.18
N ILE A 317 -11.99 -17.33 -14.93
CA ILE A 317 -13.19 -16.48 -14.99
C ILE A 317 -14.04 -16.89 -16.20
N ASP A 318 -15.29 -16.45 -16.24
CA ASP A 318 -16.13 -16.49 -17.44
C ASP A 318 -15.48 -15.78 -18.64
N ALA A 319 -15.79 -16.27 -19.84
CA ALA A 319 -15.27 -15.75 -21.10
C ALA A 319 -15.47 -14.23 -21.24
N CYS A 320 -14.51 -13.51 -21.81
CA CYS A 320 -14.48 -12.05 -21.84
C CYS A 320 -14.11 -11.49 -23.21
N ILE A 321 -14.53 -10.26 -23.47
CA ILE A 321 -14.16 -9.48 -24.65
C ILE A 321 -13.02 -8.49 -24.36
N GLY A 322 -12.76 -8.24 -23.08
CA GLY A 322 -11.64 -7.43 -22.62
C GLY A 322 -11.27 -7.77 -21.19
N MET A 323 -9.98 -7.70 -20.89
CA MET A 323 -9.46 -7.89 -19.54
C MET A 323 -8.27 -6.96 -19.34
N VAL A 324 -8.26 -6.25 -18.21
CA VAL A 324 -7.17 -5.34 -17.83
C VAL A 324 -6.66 -5.70 -16.45
N LEU A 325 -5.35 -5.65 -16.29
CA LEU A 325 -4.69 -5.94 -15.02
C LEU A 325 -4.49 -4.67 -14.20
N SER A 326 -4.55 -4.78 -12.88
CA SER A 326 -4.16 -3.72 -11.96
C SER A 326 -2.67 -3.44 -12.08
N PRO A 327 -2.17 -2.25 -11.68
CA PRO A 327 -0.75 -1.90 -11.80
C PRO A 327 0.21 -2.86 -11.06
N ASN A 328 -0.27 -3.54 -10.02
CA ASN A 328 0.46 -4.55 -9.27
C ASN A 328 0.18 -5.99 -9.74
N ASN A 329 -0.67 -6.17 -10.76
CA ASN A 329 -1.05 -7.44 -11.38
C ASN A 329 -1.70 -8.46 -10.44
N THR A 330 -2.29 -7.99 -9.33
CA THR A 330 -2.98 -8.86 -8.36
C THR A 330 -4.50 -8.84 -8.51
N VAL A 331 -5.01 -7.95 -9.35
CA VAL A 331 -6.44 -7.77 -9.62
C VAL A 331 -6.63 -7.64 -11.11
N ALA A 332 -7.65 -8.29 -11.67
CA ALA A 332 -8.06 -8.16 -13.06
C ALA A 332 -9.49 -7.64 -13.12
N ALA A 333 -9.74 -6.64 -13.97
CA ALA A 333 -11.10 -6.23 -14.33
C ALA A 333 -11.43 -6.84 -15.69
N ARG A 334 -12.51 -7.62 -15.72
CA ARG A 334 -12.99 -8.36 -16.89
C ARG A 334 -14.29 -7.73 -17.39
N LEU A 335 -14.35 -7.48 -18.69
CA LEU A 335 -15.56 -7.08 -19.43
C LEU A 335 -16.14 -8.31 -20.13
N GLY A 336 -17.33 -8.75 -19.72
CA GLY A 336 -18.02 -9.86 -20.35
C GLY A 336 -18.76 -9.50 -21.63
N VAL A 337 -19.26 -10.53 -22.30
CA VAL A 337 -20.03 -10.41 -23.55
C VAL A 337 -21.32 -9.61 -23.38
N ASP A 338 -21.91 -9.64 -22.18
CA ASP A 338 -23.13 -8.90 -21.83
C ASP A 338 -22.84 -7.48 -21.31
N ASN A 339 -21.61 -6.99 -21.51
CA ASN A 339 -21.08 -5.73 -20.96
C ASN A 339 -21.08 -5.66 -19.41
N ASP A 340 -21.09 -6.81 -18.73
CA ASP A 340 -20.90 -6.88 -17.29
C ASP A 340 -19.43 -6.75 -16.91
N VAL A 341 -19.15 -6.03 -15.81
CA VAL A 341 -17.79 -5.88 -15.29
C VAL A 341 -17.63 -6.69 -14.03
N LYS A 342 -16.72 -7.67 -14.05
CA LYS A 342 -16.35 -8.48 -12.89
C LYS A 342 -14.89 -8.24 -12.52
N ILE A 343 -14.58 -8.33 -11.24
CA ILE A 343 -13.22 -8.23 -10.74
C ILE A 343 -12.78 -9.60 -10.24
N ALA A 344 -11.58 -10.04 -10.62
CA ALA A 344 -10.92 -11.21 -10.06
C ALA A 344 -9.66 -10.80 -9.33
N ILE A 345 -9.35 -11.50 -8.24
CA ILE A 345 -8.16 -11.28 -7.42
C ILE A 345 -7.28 -12.52 -7.59
N THR A 346 -5.96 -12.34 -7.64
CA THR A 346 -5.05 -13.50 -7.71
C THR A 346 -5.14 -14.32 -6.45
N GLU A 347 -5.25 -15.62 -6.59
CA GLU A 347 -5.32 -16.59 -5.51
C GLU A 347 -4.04 -17.43 -5.49
N LEU A 348 -3.58 -17.78 -4.29
CA LEU A 348 -2.48 -18.71 -4.12
C LEU A 348 -3.01 -20.11 -4.42
N ILE A 349 -2.53 -20.75 -5.49
CA ILE A 349 -3.00 -22.08 -5.89
C ILE A 349 -2.44 -23.16 -4.94
N THR A 350 -1.36 -22.88 -4.23
CA THR A 350 -0.63 -23.83 -3.39
C THR A 350 -0.54 -23.35 -1.93
N GLY A 351 -1.33 -23.94 -1.03
CA GLY A 351 -1.25 -23.72 0.42
C GLY A 351 -2.56 -23.21 1.02
N SER A 352 -2.77 -23.45 2.33
CA SER A 352 -3.91 -22.90 3.07
C SER A 352 -3.50 -21.65 3.84
N ILE A 353 -4.25 -20.56 3.65
CA ILE A 353 -4.08 -19.34 4.45
C ILE A 353 -4.40 -19.62 5.93
N GLU A 354 -5.23 -20.62 6.24
CA GLU A 354 -5.66 -20.94 7.60
C GLU A 354 -4.58 -21.60 8.48
N ASP A 355 -3.41 -21.95 7.91
CA ASP A 355 -2.32 -22.56 8.67
C ASP A 355 -1.68 -21.55 9.65
N PRO A 356 -1.69 -21.80 10.98
CA PRO A 356 -1.02 -20.93 11.96
C PRO A 356 0.48 -20.73 11.69
N ALA A 357 1.16 -21.74 11.14
CA ALA A 357 2.57 -21.61 10.77
C ALA A 357 2.75 -20.62 9.61
N PHE A 358 1.81 -20.59 8.66
CA PHE A 358 1.77 -19.58 7.60
C PHE A 358 1.56 -18.19 8.18
N HIS A 359 0.60 -18.00 9.10
CA HIS A 359 0.37 -16.70 9.76
C HIS A 359 1.64 -16.18 10.45
N ALA A 360 2.30 -17.03 11.24
CA ALA A 360 3.51 -16.68 11.96
C ALA A 360 4.66 -16.29 11.02
N MET A 361 4.91 -17.08 9.96
CA MET A 361 5.92 -16.80 8.95
C MET A 361 5.61 -15.50 8.21
N PHE A 362 4.39 -15.35 7.72
CA PHE A 362 3.95 -14.21 6.94
C PHE A 362 4.06 -12.89 7.71
N LEU A 363 3.62 -12.86 8.97
CA LEU A 363 3.76 -11.68 9.83
C LEU A 363 5.22 -11.33 10.12
N SER A 364 6.05 -12.35 10.37
CA SER A 364 7.49 -12.15 10.58
C SER A 364 8.19 -11.60 9.34
N GLU A 365 7.82 -12.06 8.14
CA GLU A 365 8.35 -11.54 6.88
C GLU A 365 7.86 -10.12 6.60
N ILE A 366 6.60 -9.78 6.86
CA ILE A 366 6.12 -8.40 6.74
C ILE A 366 6.97 -7.46 7.62
N HIS A 367 7.22 -7.85 8.87
CA HIS A 367 8.01 -7.04 9.79
C HIS A 367 9.45 -6.83 9.28
N ARG A 368 10.05 -7.85 8.64
CA ARG A 368 11.36 -7.75 7.96
C ARG A 368 11.30 -6.81 6.76
N VAL A 369 10.34 -7.01 5.86
CA VAL A 369 10.18 -6.24 4.60
C VAL A 369 10.02 -4.75 4.87
N VAL A 370 9.19 -4.38 5.86
CA VAL A 370 8.94 -2.98 6.18
C VAL A 370 10.02 -2.36 7.09
N ASN A 371 11.04 -3.14 7.46
CA ASN A 371 12.09 -2.77 8.42
C ASN A 371 11.50 -2.12 9.70
N LEU A 372 10.49 -2.77 10.29
CA LEU A 372 9.77 -2.20 11.41
C LEU A 372 10.66 -2.21 12.67
N LYS A 373 11.04 -1.03 13.17
CA LYS A 373 11.59 -0.88 14.52
C LYS A 373 10.50 -1.26 15.52
N LEU A 374 10.64 -2.40 16.19
CA LEU A 374 9.70 -2.89 17.20
C LEU A 374 10.09 -2.48 18.62
N ASP A 375 11.35 -2.12 18.83
CA ASP A 375 11.85 -1.71 20.13
C ASP A 375 11.76 -0.19 20.32
N PHE A 376 10.90 0.21 21.26
CA PHE A 376 10.70 1.58 21.73
C PHE A 376 11.09 1.76 23.21
N SER A 377 11.87 0.85 23.79
CA SER A 377 12.19 0.86 25.23
C SER A 377 13.14 2.01 25.60
N VAL A 378 14.03 2.42 24.70
CA VAL A 378 15.00 3.51 24.92
C VAL A 378 14.39 4.88 24.66
N ASP A 379 13.42 4.95 23.74
CA ASP A 379 12.81 6.21 23.32
C ASP A 379 11.67 6.58 24.28
N PRO A 380 11.61 7.82 24.80
CA PRO A 380 10.41 8.27 25.51
C PRO A 380 9.21 8.14 24.56
N PRO A 381 8.00 7.83 25.09
CA PRO A 381 6.81 7.72 24.26
C PRO A 381 6.63 8.99 23.43
N SER A 382 6.87 8.86 22.14
CA SER A 382 6.98 9.99 21.22
C SER A 382 5.82 9.99 20.24
N GLU A 383 5.50 11.17 19.73
CA GLU A 383 4.50 11.33 18.67
C GLU A 383 4.84 10.49 17.42
N LYS A 384 6.13 10.18 17.19
CA LYS A 384 6.58 9.29 16.11
C LYS A 384 6.03 7.87 16.25
N LEU A 385 6.01 7.31 17.46
CA LEU A 385 5.43 5.98 17.70
C LEU A 385 3.90 6.01 17.47
N ILE A 386 3.22 7.02 18.04
CA ILE A 386 1.77 7.17 17.93
C ILE A 386 1.34 7.34 16.46
N ARG A 387 2.12 8.07 15.66
CA ARG A 387 1.82 8.30 14.23
C ARG A 387 2.49 7.29 13.29
N ASN A 388 3.11 6.23 13.80
CA ASN A 388 3.78 5.23 12.96
C ASN A 388 2.74 4.47 12.11
N ALA A 389 2.73 4.74 10.80
CA ALA A 389 1.80 4.13 9.86
C ALA A 389 2.16 2.68 9.51
N LEU A 390 3.45 2.32 9.57
CA LEU A 390 3.90 0.94 9.31
C LEU A 390 3.47 0.02 10.44
N LEU A 391 3.66 0.45 11.69
CA LEU A 391 3.17 -0.29 12.86
C LEU A 391 1.65 -0.51 12.77
N GLN A 392 0.88 0.54 12.44
CA GLN A 392 -0.58 0.43 12.26
C GLN A 392 -0.96 -0.62 11.21
N ARG A 393 -0.24 -0.69 10.08
CA ARG A 393 -0.48 -1.67 9.01
C ARG A 393 -0.14 -3.10 9.47
N CYS A 394 0.96 -3.29 10.18
CA CYS A 394 1.33 -4.60 10.73
C CYS A 394 0.31 -5.11 11.75
N LEU A 395 -0.09 -4.27 12.71
CA LEU A 395 -1.13 -4.58 13.68
C LEU A 395 -2.46 -4.93 13.01
N SER A 396 -2.82 -4.15 11.98
CA SER A 396 -4.02 -4.40 11.20
C SER A 396 -3.96 -5.76 10.51
N MET A 397 -2.81 -6.15 9.96
CA MET A 397 -2.66 -7.43 9.28
C MET A 397 -2.74 -8.59 10.26
N GLN A 398 -1.99 -8.49 11.37
CA GLN A 398 -1.98 -9.49 12.45
C GLN A 398 -3.38 -9.76 13.02
N TYR A 399 -4.20 -8.72 13.15
CA TYR A 399 -5.60 -8.91 13.55
C TYR A 399 -6.47 -9.55 12.45
N SER A 400 -6.27 -9.17 11.19
CA SER A 400 -7.16 -9.58 10.09
C SER A 400 -6.94 -11.03 9.66
N LEU A 401 -5.73 -11.57 9.84
CA LEU A 401 -5.43 -12.97 9.55
C LEU A 401 -6.19 -13.95 10.45
N ASP A 402 -6.58 -13.51 11.65
CA ASP A 402 -7.31 -14.31 12.64
C ASP A 402 -8.84 -14.13 12.56
N PHE A 403 -9.34 -13.60 11.44
CA PHE A 403 -10.76 -13.30 11.32
C PHE A 403 -11.58 -14.57 11.07
N HIS A 404 -12.13 -15.15 12.14
CA HIS A 404 -13.09 -16.27 12.08
C HIS A 404 -14.53 -15.82 12.40
N GLY A 405 -14.80 -14.51 12.35
CA GLY A 405 -16.09 -13.90 12.69
C GLY A 405 -16.05 -13.07 13.99
N ASN A 406 -17.13 -12.31 14.21
CA ASN A 406 -17.23 -11.38 15.35
C ASN A 406 -17.50 -12.07 16.69
N ALA A 407 -18.17 -13.23 16.67
CA ALA A 407 -18.61 -13.97 17.85
C ALA A 407 -17.68 -15.14 18.24
N GLN A 408 -16.50 -15.22 17.62
CA GLN A 408 -15.53 -16.27 17.90
C GLN A 408 -14.37 -15.74 18.75
N ALA A 409 -13.88 -16.62 19.64
CA ALA A 409 -12.66 -16.42 20.39
C ALA A 409 -11.51 -16.14 19.43
N LYS A 410 -10.68 -15.15 19.78
CA LYS A 410 -9.55 -14.71 18.97
C LYS A 410 -8.27 -15.33 19.50
N THR A 411 -7.29 -15.56 18.65
CA THR A 411 -5.97 -15.95 19.12
C THR A 411 -5.33 -14.82 19.93
N LEU A 412 -4.43 -15.20 20.82
CA LEU A 412 -3.61 -14.29 21.63
C LEU A 412 -2.96 -13.19 20.78
N SER A 413 -2.44 -13.57 19.60
CA SER A 413 -1.80 -12.69 18.64
C SER A 413 -2.76 -11.61 18.13
N ALA A 414 -3.99 -11.99 17.78
CA ALA A 414 -5.02 -11.06 17.34
C ALA A 414 -5.54 -10.17 18.47
N LYS A 415 -5.75 -10.72 19.68
CA LYS A 415 -6.14 -9.93 20.87
C LYS A 415 -5.08 -8.87 21.20
N LEU A 416 -3.80 -9.25 21.13
CA LEU A 416 -2.66 -8.35 21.35
C LEU A 416 -2.63 -7.23 20.30
N ALA A 417 -2.75 -7.56 19.02
CA ALA A 417 -2.77 -6.58 17.94
C ALA A 417 -3.97 -5.62 18.03
N TRP A 418 -5.16 -6.15 18.31
CA TRP A 418 -6.40 -5.38 18.47
C TRP A 418 -6.32 -4.40 19.63
N THR A 419 -5.85 -4.87 20.79
CA THR A 419 -5.70 -4.03 21.98
C THR A 419 -4.65 -2.95 21.75
N THR A 420 -3.52 -3.29 21.10
CA THR A 420 -2.47 -2.33 20.75
C THR A 420 -2.96 -1.24 19.81
N LEU A 421 -3.81 -1.57 18.82
CA LEU A 421 -4.45 -0.56 17.95
C LEU A 421 -5.32 0.43 18.74
N HIS A 422 -6.06 -0.05 19.73
CA HIS A 422 -6.88 0.80 20.60
C HIS A 422 -6.06 1.62 21.57
N LEU A 423 -4.98 1.06 22.12
CA LEU A 423 -4.02 1.81 22.93
C LEU A 423 -3.38 2.95 22.12
N ARG A 424 -3.06 2.70 20.84
CA ARG A 424 -2.58 3.75 19.92
C ARG A 424 -3.63 4.84 19.68
N LEU A 425 -4.89 4.46 19.46
CA LEU A 425 -6.00 5.41 19.31
C LEU A 425 -6.18 6.25 20.59
N ALA A 426 -6.25 5.60 21.75
CA ALA A 426 -6.40 6.26 23.04
C ALA A 426 -5.24 7.22 23.32
N SER A 427 -4.00 6.81 23.00
CA SER A 427 -2.81 7.67 23.08
C SER A 427 -2.93 8.90 22.20
N LEU A 428 -3.36 8.75 20.94
CA LEU A 428 -3.56 9.88 20.04
C LEU A 428 -4.64 10.83 20.57
N ALA A 429 -5.76 10.28 21.02
CA ALA A 429 -6.91 11.04 21.50
C ALA A 429 -6.58 11.82 22.78
N SER A 430 -5.99 11.18 23.79
CA SER A 430 -5.60 11.83 25.04
C SER A 430 -4.45 12.82 24.82
N GLY A 431 -3.47 12.48 23.98
CA GLY A 431 -2.35 13.35 23.64
C GLY A 431 -2.79 14.66 22.97
N LEU A 432 -3.59 14.58 21.91
CA LEU A 432 -4.10 15.77 21.21
C LEU A 432 -5.06 16.60 22.06
N THR A 433 -5.76 15.99 23.01
CA THR A 433 -6.63 16.70 23.95
C THR A 433 -5.84 17.39 25.06
N SER A 434 -4.67 16.85 25.43
CA SER A 434 -3.80 17.45 26.45
C SER A 434 -2.99 18.66 25.97
N VAL A 435 -2.90 18.88 24.65
CA VAL A 435 -2.13 19.97 24.04
C VAL A 435 -3.07 21.07 23.54
N PRO A 436 -2.79 22.37 23.79
CA PRO A 436 -3.61 23.46 23.26
C PRO A 436 -3.62 23.47 21.71
N PRO A 437 -4.73 23.88 21.06
CA PRO A 437 -4.83 23.88 19.61
C PRO A 437 -3.79 24.79 18.92
N PRO A 438 -3.29 24.41 17.73
CA PRO A 438 -2.36 25.21 16.96
C PRO A 438 -3.00 26.53 16.54
N GLY A 439 -2.37 27.65 16.90
CA GLY A 439 -2.90 29.02 16.74
C GLY A 439 -2.99 29.80 18.06
N ALA A 440 -3.17 29.11 19.18
CA ALA A 440 -3.08 29.72 20.53
C ALA A 440 -1.65 30.20 20.85
N ARG A 441 -0.62 29.52 20.31
CA ARG A 441 0.79 29.91 20.47
C ARG A 441 1.20 31.13 19.64
N GLN A 442 0.50 31.45 18.54
CA GLN A 442 0.88 32.51 17.60
C GLN A 442 0.27 33.88 17.93
N ARG A 443 -0.80 33.94 18.75
CA ARG A 443 -1.39 35.20 19.26
C ARG A 443 -0.62 35.79 20.45
N GLN A 444 0.66 35.47 20.59
CA GLN A 444 1.55 36.04 21.61
C GLN A 444 2.04 37.43 21.17
N GLY A 445 1.18 38.44 21.31
CA GLY A 445 1.64 39.81 21.55
C GLY A 445 1.88 40.02 23.05
N PRO A 446 2.72 40.99 23.44
CA PRO A 446 2.89 41.36 24.85
C PRO A 446 1.57 41.93 25.38
N GLY A 447 0.77 41.09 26.05
CA GLY A 447 -0.56 41.44 26.56
C GLY A 447 -1.71 40.48 26.16
N GLY A 448 -1.44 39.42 25.39
CA GLY A 448 -2.45 38.38 25.10
C GLY A 448 -2.73 37.46 26.31
N PRO A 449 -3.94 36.86 26.42
CA PRO A 449 -4.30 36.00 27.55
C PRO A 449 -3.30 34.84 27.71
N GLN A 450 -2.87 34.63 28.96
CA GLN A 450 -1.94 33.56 29.33
C GLN A 450 -2.55 32.16 29.11
N LEU A 451 -1.69 31.16 28.99
CA LEU A 451 -2.01 29.74 28.68
C LEU A 451 -3.15 29.10 29.49
N ASP A 452 -3.55 29.70 30.61
CA ASP A 452 -4.59 29.19 31.52
C ASP A 452 -6.01 29.26 30.93
N ASP A 453 -6.28 30.09 29.92
CA ASP A 453 -7.65 30.30 29.39
C ASP A 453 -8.05 29.38 28.21
N ASN A 454 -7.18 28.45 27.77
CA ASN A 454 -7.43 27.62 26.57
C ASN A 454 -7.75 26.14 26.84
N PHE A 455 -7.80 25.69 28.11
CA PHE A 455 -8.23 24.33 28.44
C PHE A 455 -9.76 24.25 28.38
N ARG A 456 -10.31 23.64 27.32
CA ARG A 456 -11.75 23.46 27.16
C ARG A 456 -12.18 22.12 27.74
N ALA A 457 -12.97 22.15 28.80
CA ALA A 457 -13.59 20.96 29.37
C ALA A 457 -14.37 20.14 28.32
N ASP A 458 -14.99 20.81 27.34
CA ASP A 458 -15.70 20.18 26.20
C ASP A 458 -14.84 19.16 25.45
N ALA A 459 -13.53 19.38 25.36
CA ALA A 459 -12.64 18.46 24.64
C ALA A 459 -12.55 17.09 25.35
N MET A 460 -12.76 17.06 26.67
CA MET A 460 -12.78 15.85 27.49
C MET A 460 -14.03 15.00 27.27
N GLN A 461 -15.13 15.61 26.82
CA GLN A 461 -16.38 14.89 26.53
C GLN A 461 -16.16 13.78 25.48
N SER A 462 -15.27 14.05 24.51
CA SER A 462 -14.90 13.08 23.48
C SER A 462 -14.10 11.88 23.99
N LEU A 463 -13.55 11.96 25.21
CA LEU A 463 -12.69 10.94 25.81
C LEU A 463 -13.44 10.04 26.81
N LEU A 464 -14.70 10.33 27.17
CA LEU A 464 -15.40 9.64 28.26
C LEU A 464 -15.40 8.11 28.09
N GLY A 465 -15.76 7.61 26.91
CA GLY A 465 -15.73 6.18 26.63
C GLY A 465 -14.31 5.59 26.60
N LEU A 466 -13.33 6.34 26.07
CA LEU A 466 -11.92 5.91 26.05
C LEU A 466 -11.30 5.85 27.47
N VAL A 467 -11.70 6.75 28.37
CA VAL A 467 -11.24 6.77 29.77
C VAL A 467 -11.84 5.61 30.55
N ARG A 468 -13.13 5.34 30.38
CA ARG A 468 -13.77 4.13 30.93
C ARG A 468 -13.08 2.87 30.41
N TRP A 469 -12.89 2.79 29.09
CA TRP A 469 -12.17 1.68 28.46
C TRP A 469 -10.77 1.48 29.06
N PHE A 470 -10.00 2.56 29.22
CA PHE A 470 -8.66 2.47 29.77
C PHE A 470 -8.65 2.06 31.25
N SER A 471 -9.61 2.54 32.05
CA SER A 471 -9.80 2.12 33.45
C SER A 471 -10.06 0.61 33.55
N ASP A 472 -10.92 0.10 32.69
CA ASP A 472 -11.25 -1.33 32.63
C ASP A 472 -10.06 -2.15 32.08
N ILE A 473 -9.26 -1.60 31.16
CA ILE A 473 -7.99 -2.21 30.72
C ILE A 473 -6.98 -2.29 31.86
N MET A 474 -6.83 -1.27 32.71
CA MET A 474 -5.94 -1.38 33.88
C MET A 474 -6.40 -2.50 34.84
N THR A 475 -7.72 -2.60 35.04
CA THR A 475 -8.36 -3.63 35.87
C THR A 475 -8.12 -5.02 35.28
N PHE A 476 -8.38 -5.20 33.97
CA PHE A 476 -8.10 -6.42 33.21
C PHE A 476 -6.64 -6.86 33.34
N LEU A 477 -5.70 -5.95 33.04
CA LEU A 477 -4.28 -6.27 33.05
C LEU A 477 -3.81 -6.74 34.43
N VAL A 478 -4.21 -6.06 35.50
CA VAL A 478 -3.79 -6.45 36.86
C VAL A 478 -4.48 -7.74 37.31
N SER A 479 -5.77 -7.93 37.01
CA SER A 479 -6.52 -9.13 37.36
C SER A 479 -5.90 -10.38 36.72
N ASP A 480 -5.75 -10.38 35.40
CA ASP A 480 -5.21 -11.52 34.64
C ASP A 480 -3.74 -11.81 35.00
N LEU A 481 -2.94 -10.78 35.28
CA LEU A 481 -1.56 -10.96 35.73
C LEU A 481 -1.48 -11.59 37.13
N LEU A 482 -2.39 -11.21 38.05
CA LEU A 482 -2.47 -11.84 39.37
C LEU A 482 -2.98 -13.28 39.28
N GLU A 483 -3.91 -13.56 38.38
CA GLU A 483 -4.37 -14.92 38.11
C GLU A 483 -3.23 -15.79 37.55
N LEU A 484 -2.46 -15.28 36.58
CA LEU A 484 -1.28 -15.97 36.06
C LEU A 484 -0.21 -16.19 37.15
N SER A 485 0.02 -15.20 38.01
CA SER A 485 0.91 -15.33 39.18
C SER A 485 0.44 -16.50 40.07
N ALA A 486 -0.85 -16.55 40.43
CA ALA A 486 -1.41 -17.64 41.24
C ALA A 486 -1.29 -19.02 40.56
N MET A 487 -1.50 -19.11 39.25
CA MET A 487 -1.38 -20.38 38.50
C MET A 487 0.06 -20.88 38.39
N THR A 488 1.04 -20.00 38.60
CA THR A 488 2.48 -20.30 38.48
C THR A 488 3.17 -20.44 39.85
N GLU A 489 2.48 -20.11 40.96
CA GLU A 489 2.95 -20.32 42.34
C GLU A 489 3.50 -21.74 42.64
N PRO A 490 2.95 -22.85 42.10
CA PRO A 490 3.50 -24.19 42.36
C PRO A 490 4.92 -24.42 41.80
N HIS A 491 5.29 -23.67 40.76
CA HIS A 491 6.59 -23.74 40.10
C HIS A 491 7.12 -22.32 39.87
N PRO A 492 7.41 -21.57 40.96
CA PRO A 492 7.84 -20.20 40.85
C PRO A 492 9.18 -20.19 40.11
N ASN A 493 9.33 -19.30 39.14
CA ASN A 493 10.53 -19.13 38.31
C ASN A 493 10.76 -20.16 37.19
N SER A 494 9.77 -21.01 36.86
CA SER A 494 9.85 -21.87 35.68
C SER A 494 9.29 -21.14 34.45
N LEU A 495 10.16 -20.52 33.64
CA LEU A 495 9.76 -19.88 32.39
C LEU A 495 8.95 -20.80 31.45
N PRO A 496 9.31 -22.09 31.26
CA PRO A 496 8.50 -23.00 30.45
C PRO A 496 7.07 -23.18 30.98
N THR A 497 6.91 -23.26 32.30
CA THR A 497 5.58 -23.35 32.94
C THR A 497 4.80 -22.06 32.73
N ILE A 498 5.44 -20.90 32.89
CA ILE A 498 4.81 -19.59 32.68
C ILE A 498 4.37 -19.43 31.22
N LYS A 499 5.20 -19.79 30.25
CA LYS A 499 4.84 -19.81 28.82
C LYS A 499 3.60 -20.67 28.58
N ALA A 500 3.63 -21.93 29.04
CA ALA A 500 2.53 -22.87 28.84
C ALA A 500 1.22 -22.36 29.44
N LYS A 501 1.26 -21.78 30.66
CA LYS A 501 0.08 -21.19 31.30
C LYS A 501 -0.39 -19.92 30.58
N ALA A 502 0.51 -19.05 30.17
CA ALA A 502 0.16 -17.83 29.42
C ALA A 502 -0.56 -18.16 28.10
N HIS A 503 -0.11 -19.20 27.37
CA HIS A 503 -0.79 -19.68 26.17
C HIS A 503 -2.14 -20.34 26.49
N ALA A 504 -2.23 -21.14 27.56
CA ALA A 504 -3.46 -21.82 27.94
C ALA A 504 -4.60 -20.87 28.34
N ILE A 505 -4.27 -19.75 29.00
CA ILE A 505 -5.25 -18.71 29.39
C ILE A 505 -5.71 -17.89 28.16
N ASN A 506 -4.88 -17.82 27.11
CA ASN A 506 -5.13 -17.02 25.91
C ASN A 506 -5.41 -15.53 26.22
N SER A 507 -4.79 -15.00 27.29
CA SER A 507 -4.89 -13.60 27.70
C SER A 507 -3.71 -12.76 27.19
N PRO A 508 -3.95 -11.62 26.52
CA PRO A 508 -2.88 -10.72 26.07
C PRO A 508 -2.20 -9.95 27.21
N ALA A 509 -2.63 -10.08 28.47
CA ALA A 509 -2.20 -9.21 29.56
C ALA A 509 -0.67 -9.19 29.77
N LEU A 510 -0.02 -10.36 29.83
CA LEU A 510 1.43 -10.47 29.99
C LEU A 510 2.18 -9.86 28.79
N PHE A 511 1.72 -10.13 27.58
CA PHE A 511 2.39 -9.63 26.37
C PHE A 511 2.19 -8.12 26.18
N LEU A 512 1.04 -7.56 26.56
CA LEU A 512 0.79 -6.12 26.52
C LEU A 512 1.74 -5.32 27.41
N VAL A 513 2.18 -5.89 28.54
CA VAL A 513 3.10 -5.23 29.46
C VAL A 513 4.58 -5.52 29.15
N LEU A 514 4.90 -6.63 28.48
CA LEU A 514 6.27 -6.94 28.07
C LEU A 514 6.67 -6.25 26.76
N CYS A 515 5.82 -6.31 25.73
CA CYS A 515 6.11 -5.75 24.41
C CYS A 515 6.26 -4.23 24.46
N SER A 516 7.27 -3.71 23.75
CA SER A 516 7.63 -2.30 23.89
C SER A 516 6.56 -1.32 23.40
N ALA A 517 5.95 -1.55 22.24
CA ALA A 517 4.93 -0.67 21.68
C ALA A 517 3.66 -0.52 22.57
N PRO A 518 2.94 -1.60 22.95
CA PRO A 518 1.77 -1.47 23.82
C PRO A 518 2.13 -0.89 25.19
N ARG A 519 3.26 -1.28 25.78
CA ARG A 519 3.73 -0.69 27.05
C ARG A 519 3.98 0.81 26.95
N ALA A 520 4.60 1.27 25.87
CA ALA A 520 4.82 2.70 25.66
C ALA A 520 3.50 3.47 25.54
N PHE A 521 2.49 2.90 24.87
CA PHE A 521 1.14 3.49 24.82
C PHE A 521 0.46 3.52 26.19
N LEU A 522 0.49 2.42 26.95
CA LEU A 522 -0.06 2.36 28.32
C LEU A 522 0.52 3.50 29.19
N ARG A 523 1.84 3.65 29.19
CA ARG A 523 2.52 4.73 29.93
C ARG A 523 2.16 6.12 29.43
N TYR A 524 2.06 6.30 28.12
CA TYR A 524 1.68 7.59 27.54
C TYR A 524 0.24 7.99 27.90
N ILE A 525 -0.69 7.03 27.92
CA ILE A 525 -2.06 7.27 28.36
C ILE A 525 -2.08 7.66 29.85
N CYS A 526 -1.39 6.92 30.73
CA CYS A 526 -1.28 7.31 32.15
C CYS A 526 -0.78 8.75 32.33
N LYS A 527 0.29 9.12 31.62
CA LYS A 527 0.87 10.47 31.67
C LYS A 527 -0.13 11.53 31.20
N THR A 528 -0.77 11.33 30.06
CA THR A 528 -1.69 12.30 29.47
C THR A 528 -2.97 12.44 30.28
N LEU A 529 -3.52 11.35 30.83
CA LEU A 529 -4.67 11.40 31.72
C LEU A 529 -4.37 12.15 33.02
N LYS A 530 -3.18 11.97 33.61
CA LYS A 530 -2.76 12.77 34.78
C LYS A 530 -2.67 14.26 34.47
N ILE A 531 -2.11 14.64 33.31
CA ILE A 531 -2.06 16.03 32.87
C ILE A 531 -3.47 16.60 32.74
N LEU A 532 -4.39 15.85 32.13
CA LEU A 532 -5.80 16.25 32.00
C LEU A 532 -6.48 16.37 33.37
N GLN A 533 -6.24 15.45 34.31
CA GLN A 533 -6.75 15.54 35.68
C GLN A 533 -6.24 16.79 36.39
N SER A 534 -4.93 17.04 36.38
CA SER A 534 -4.36 18.24 37.02
C SER A 534 -4.86 19.55 36.40
N ASN A 535 -5.03 19.59 35.07
CA ASN A 535 -5.60 20.76 34.39
C ASN A 535 -7.08 20.95 34.77
N SER A 536 -7.84 19.86 34.87
CA SER A 536 -9.24 19.91 35.27
C SER A 536 -9.43 20.38 36.72
N GLU A 537 -8.57 19.94 37.64
CA GLU A 537 -8.56 20.39 39.03
C GLU A 537 -8.25 21.88 39.14
N ARG A 538 -7.26 22.38 38.39
CA ARG A 538 -6.93 23.81 38.33
C ARG A 538 -8.08 24.64 37.78
N LEU A 539 -8.76 24.15 36.73
CA LEU A 539 -9.90 24.87 36.15
C LEU A 539 -11.04 25.00 37.16
N VAL A 540 -11.38 23.91 37.87
CA VAL A 540 -12.39 23.92 38.94
C VAL A 540 -11.98 24.86 40.08
N GLN A 541 -10.72 24.81 40.53
CA GLN A 541 -10.20 25.69 41.59
C GLN A 541 -10.21 27.17 41.21
N SER A 542 -10.04 27.48 39.92
CA SER A 542 -10.04 28.86 39.43
C SER A 542 -11.44 29.52 39.40
N ASN A 543 -12.52 28.77 39.70
CA ASN A 543 -13.92 29.20 39.55
C ASN A 543 -14.27 29.73 38.13
N LYS A 544 -13.50 29.35 37.11
CA LYS A 544 -13.74 29.71 35.70
C LYS A 544 -14.56 28.66 34.95
N ALA A 545 -14.85 27.50 35.55
CA ALA A 545 -15.66 26.45 34.94
C ALA A 545 -17.16 26.76 35.11
N ASP A 546 -17.93 26.61 34.03
CA ASP A 546 -19.38 26.58 34.11
C ASP A 546 -19.88 25.21 34.63
N GLU A 547 -21.19 25.10 34.88
CA GLU A 547 -21.81 23.89 35.44
C GLU A 547 -21.63 22.67 34.51
N ASP A 548 -21.72 22.89 33.20
CA ASP A 548 -21.52 21.85 32.18
C ASP A 548 -20.07 21.33 32.14
N ALA A 549 -19.08 22.23 32.25
CA ALA A 549 -17.68 21.86 32.37
C ALA A 549 -17.41 21.06 33.65
N ILE A 550 -17.99 21.47 34.79
CA ILE A 550 -17.87 20.75 36.06
C ILE A 550 -18.46 19.33 35.92
N MET A 551 -19.64 19.20 35.32
CA MET A 551 -20.27 17.90 35.05
C MET A 551 -19.42 17.01 34.14
N THR A 552 -18.83 17.59 33.10
CA THR A 552 -17.93 16.87 32.18
C THR A 552 -16.66 16.40 32.89
N ILE A 553 -16.05 17.24 33.72
CA ILE A 553 -14.85 16.90 34.51
C ILE A 553 -15.15 15.78 35.52
N LYS A 554 -16.30 15.84 36.20
CA LYS A 554 -16.76 14.77 37.10
C LYS A 554 -16.95 13.46 36.35
N SER A 555 -17.62 13.50 35.20
CA SER A 555 -17.88 12.32 34.35
C SER A 555 -16.58 11.70 33.82
N PHE A 556 -15.59 12.53 33.47
CA PHE A 556 -14.26 12.07 33.05
C PHE A 556 -13.49 11.42 34.20
N SER A 557 -13.57 11.98 35.40
CA SER A 557 -12.79 11.52 36.55
C SER A 557 -13.40 10.30 37.23
N ALA A 558 -14.73 10.11 37.11
CA ALA A 558 -15.47 9.06 37.81
C ALA A 558 -14.93 7.64 37.51
N PRO A 559 -14.70 7.21 36.26
CA PRO A 559 -14.16 5.87 36.00
C PRO A 559 -12.77 5.66 36.64
N LEU A 560 -11.91 6.68 36.58
CA LEU A 560 -10.54 6.61 37.10
C LEU A 560 -10.49 6.55 38.64
N GLN A 561 -11.46 7.17 39.31
CA GLN A 561 -11.56 7.19 40.77
C GLN A 561 -12.27 5.94 41.31
N ALA A 562 -13.32 5.48 40.62
CA ALA A 562 -14.09 4.30 41.01
C ALA A 562 -13.36 2.98 40.71
N GLY A 563 -12.43 2.98 39.75
CA GLY A 563 -11.66 1.80 39.37
C GLY A 563 -10.86 1.20 40.54
N PRO A 564 -10.76 -0.14 40.62
CA PRO A 564 -10.04 -0.82 41.70
C PRO A 564 -8.53 -0.53 41.67
N ILE A 565 -7.99 -0.21 40.49
CA ILE A 565 -6.58 0.14 40.28
C ILE A 565 -6.45 1.64 39.97
N GLN A 566 -5.65 2.33 40.77
CA GLN A 566 -5.39 3.75 40.59
C GLN A 566 -4.24 3.98 39.58
N ILE A 567 -4.30 5.06 38.80
CA ILE A 567 -3.30 5.34 37.75
C ILE A 567 -1.87 5.34 38.30
N HIS A 568 -1.64 5.89 39.50
CA HIS A 568 -0.31 5.93 40.10
C HIS A 568 0.22 4.52 40.48
N GLN A 569 -0.65 3.62 40.93
CA GLN A 569 -0.30 2.23 41.22
C GLN A 569 0.09 1.50 39.94
N PHE A 570 -0.73 1.64 38.90
CA PHE A 570 -0.48 1.04 37.59
C PHE A 570 0.81 1.57 36.94
N GLU A 571 1.05 2.88 36.99
CA GLU A 571 2.27 3.49 36.45
C GLU A 571 3.53 2.98 37.15
N ARG A 572 3.48 2.76 38.47
CA ARG A 572 4.62 2.19 39.22
C ARG A 572 4.95 0.77 38.74
N VAL A 573 3.93 -0.07 38.49
CA VAL A 573 4.13 -1.40 37.90
C VAL A 573 4.75 -1.26 36.50
N MET A 574 4.21 -0.40 35.63
CA MET A 574 4.76 -0.18 34.29
C MET A 574 6.21 0.34 34.32
N ALA A 575 6.55 1.18 35.29
CA ALA A 575 7.92 1.69 35.48
C ALA A 575 8.89 0.59 35.93
N SER A 576 8.46 -0.29 36.83
CA SER A 576 9.24 -1.45 37.27
C SER A 576 9.53 -2.40 36.10
N ILE A 577 8.51 -2.73 35.30
CA ILE A 577 8.67 -3.60 34.12
C ILE A 577 9.59 -2.94 33.08
N ASP A 578 9.45 -1.63 32.82
CA ASP A 578 10.33 -0.89 31.91
C ASP A 578 11.80 -0.92 32.35
N SER A 579 12.07 -0.73 33.64
CA SER A 579 13.41 -0.85 34.18
C SER A 579 13.97 -2.26 34.00
N SER A 580 13.15 -3.28 34.27
CA SER A 580 13.57 -4.67 34.14
C SER A 580 13.83 -5.07 32.69
N VAL A 581 12.98 -4.67 31.74
CA VAL A 581 13.21 -4.94 30.31
C VAL A 581 14.45 -4.22 29.79
N LYS A 582 14.71 -2.98 30.22
CA LYS A 582 15.96 -2.27 29.89
C LYS A 582 17.18 -3.05 30.39
N SER A 583 17.10 -3.59 31.60
CA SER A 583 18.14 -4.45 32.15
C SER A 583 18.29 -5.76 31.38
N ALA A 584 17.18 -6.38 30.96
CA ALA A 584 17.18 -7.61 30.17
C ALA A 584 17.84 -7.41 28.80
N TYR A 585 17.62 -6.26 28.17
CA TYR A 585 18.29 -5.92 26.91
C TYR A 585 19.79 -5.66 27.07
N GLY A 586 20.22 -5.06 28.18
CA GLY A 586 21.64 -4.75 28.41
C GLY A 586 22.27 -4.04 27.22
N ASP A 587 23.42 -4.53 26.77
CA ASP A 587 24.16 -4.03 25.58
C ASP A 587 23.82 -4.80 24.29
N ALA A 588 22.67 -5.50 24.23
CA ALA A 588 22.30 -6.28 23.06
C ALA A 588 22.18 -5.41 21.79
N PRO A 589 22.68 -5.86 20.63
CA PRO A 589 22.52 -5.16 19.36
C PRO A 589 21.04 -4.97 18.97
N ASP A 590 20.73 -3.88 18.26
CA ASP A 590 19.37 -3.56 17.78
C ASP A 590 18.71 -4.70 16.97
N THR A 591 19.52 -5.48 16.23
CA THR A 591 19.05 -6.64 15.46
C THR A 591 18.51 -7.74 16.36
N VAL A 592 19.23 -8.06 17.45
CA VAL A 592 18.81 -9.04 18.45
C VAL A 592 17.56 -8.53 19.16
N ARG A 593 17.57 -7.28 19.63
CA ARG A 593 16.43 -6.66 20.32
C ARG A 593 15.15 -6.69 19.47
N THR A 594 15.26 -6.37 18.18
CA THR A 594 14.15 -6.43 17.22
C THR A 594 13.64 -7.85 17.01
N ALA A 595 14.52 -8.86 16.97
CA ALA A 595 14.11 -10.25 16.88
C ALA A 595 13.36 -10.71 18.14
N MET A 596 13.82 -10.29 19.31
CA MET A 596 13.18 -10.62 20.60
C MET A 596 11.80 -9.98 20.73
N GLU A 597 11.66 -8.70 20.37
CA GLU A 597 10.35 -8.03 20.31
C GLU A 597 9.40 -8.73 19.31
N ARG A 598 9.92 -9.20 18.18
CA ARG A 598 9.12 -9.95 17.21
C ARG A 598 8.63 -11.28 17.77
N SER A 599 9.48 -11.99 18.51
CA SER A 599 9.11 -13.22 19.20
C SER A 599 7.96 -13.00 20.18
N LEU A 600 8.07 -11.95 21.01
CA LEU A 600 7.01 -11.58 21.95
C LEU A 600 5.72 -11.16 21.24
N PHE A 601 5.84 -10.31 20.22
CA PHE A 601 4.69 -9.63 19.63
C PHE A 601 3.95 -10.46 18.59
N VAL A 602 4.66 -11.21 17.74
CA VAL A 602 4.09 -11.98 16.63
C VAL A 602 3.84 -13.42 17.04
N HIS A 603 4.85 -14.06 17.65
CA HIS A 603 4.80 -15.48 18.00
C HIS A 603 4.22 -15.73 19.40
N ASN A 604 4.01 -14.67 20.18
CA ASN A 604 3.63 -14.75 21.59
C ASN A 604 4.53 -15.69 22.40
N ASP A 605 5.82 -15.77 22.04
CA ASP A 605 6.81 -16.54 22.76
C ASP A 605 7.71 -15.61 23.58
N ILE A 606 7.98 -15.98 24.82
CA ILE A 606 8.75 -15.17 25.77
C ILE A 606 10.23 -15.56 25.68
N PRO A 607 11.14 -14.72 25.13
CA PRO A 607 12.53 -15.10 25.05
C PRO A 607 13.17 -15.29 26.43
N GLU A 608 14.18 -16.16 26.52
CA GLU A 608 14.84 -16.50 27.80
C GLU A 608 15.42 -15.29 28.52
N MET A 609 15.84 -14.25 27.79
CA MET A 609 16.35 -13.01 28.38
C MET A 609 15.31 -12.28 29.27
N PHE A 610 14.02 -12.53 29.07
CA PHE A 610 12.95 -11.93 29.88
C PHE A 610 12.63 -12.74 31.13
N ASN A 611 13.34 -13.84 31.41
CA ASN A 611 13.09 -14.71 32.56
C ASN A 611 13.07 -13.90 33.87
N ASP A 612 14.12 -13.11 34.12
CA ASP A 612 14.23 -12.29 35.32
C ASP A 612 13.14 -11.21 35.40
N THR A 613 12.76 -10.65 34.24
CA THR A 613 11.67 -9.66 34.17
C THR A 613 10.32 -10.26 34.55
N VAL A 614 10.00 -11.43 34.02
CA VAL A 614 8.74 -12.12 34.31
C VAL A 614 8.72 -12.60 35.77
N ASN A 615 9.83 -13.14 36.27
CA ASN A 615 9.93 -13.60 37.65
C ASN A 615 9.82 -12.44 38.65
N THR A 616 10.45 -11.29 38.35
CA THR A 616 10.32 -10.07 39.16
C THR A 616 8.87 -9.57 39.16
N LEU A 617 8.23 -9.53 37.99
CA LEU A 617 6.84 -9.10 37.85
C LEU A 617 5.89 -9.99 38.67
N LEU A 618 5.93 -11.30 38.43
CA LEU A 618 5.00 -12.25 39.04
C LEU A 618 5.31 -12.53 40.52
N GLY A 619 6.58 -12.51 40.91
CA GLY A 619 7.04 -12.89 42.25
C GLY A 619 7.23 -11.72 43.23
N GLN A 620 7.40 -10.48 42.75
CA GLN A 620 7.65 -9.32 43.61
C GLN A 620 6.68 -8.17 43.33
N THR A 621 6.65 -7.66 42.10
CA THR A 621 5.89 -6.45 41.76
C THR A 621 4.38 -6.61 41.95
N LEU A 622 3.80 -7.71 41.49
CA LEU A 622 2.36 -7.97 41.64
C LEU A 622 1.95 -8.31 43.08
N PRO A 623 2.70 -9.16 43.83
CA PRO A 623 2.43 -9.37 45.25
C PRO A 623 2.48 -8.08 46.09
N GLU A 624 3.39 -7.16 45.79
CA GLU A 624 3.44 -5.84 46.45
C GLU A 624 2.22 -5.00 46.10
N LEU A 625 1.86 -4.91 44.81
CA LEU A 625 0.66 -4.20 44.38
C LEU A 625 -0.60 -4.79 45.05
N ARG A 626 -0.71 -6.13 45.13
CA ARG A 626 -1.85 -6.82 45.73
C ARG A 626 -2.12 -6.37 47.17
N LYS A 627 -1.07 -6.06 47.95
CA LYS A 627 -1.20 -5.57 49.33
C LYS A 627 -1.76 -4.16 49.44
N GLU A 628 -1.62 -3.35 48.38
CA GLU A 628 -2.07 -1.96 48.35
C GLU A 628 -3.48 -1.77 47.79
N ILE A 629 -4.02 -2.79 47.11
CA ILE A 629 -5.36 -2.73 46.52
C ILE A 629 -6.40 -2.78 47.65
N LYS A 630 -7.08 -1.65 47.86
CA LYS A 630 -8.08 -1.49 48.93
C LYS A 630 -9.26 -2.44 48.80
N ASN A 631 -9.71 -2.69 47.57
CA ASN A 631 -10.85 -3.56 47.28
C ASN A 631 -10.46 -4.62 46.24
N ILE A 632 -9.79 -5.67 46.71
CA ILE A 632 -9.34 -6.79 45.86
C ILE A 632 -10.54 -7.55 45.27
N SER A 633 -11.68 -7.58 45.96
CA SER A 633 -12.88 -8.24 45.46
C SER A 633 -13.45 -7.52 44.23
N ALA A 634 -13.48 -6.18 44.24
CA ALA A 634 -13.90 -5.40 43.08
C ALA A 634 -12.98 -5.58 41.86
N LEU A 635 -11.72 -5.98 42.05
CA LEU A 635 -10.82 -6.32 40.94
C LEU A 635 -11.27 -7.59 40.23
N PHE A 636 -11.46 -8.69 40.98
CA PHE A 636 -11.76 -10.01 40.40
C PHE A 636 -13.22 -10.19 39.96
N TRP A 637 -14.14 -9.39 40.51
CA TRP A 637 -15.57 -9.43 40.15
C TRP A 637 -15.98 -8.31 39.19
N ALA A 638 -15.02 -7.57 38.63
CA ALA A 638 -15.32 -6.56 37.61
C ALA A 638 -15.88 -7.23 36.35
N ASP A 639 -17.02 -6.75 35.85
CA ASP A 639 -17.54 -7.19 34.56
C ASP A 639 -16.76 -6.52 33.42
N LEU A 640 -15.88 -7.31 32.81
CA LEU A 640 -15.00 -6.89 31.72
C LEU A 640 -15.44 -7.47 30.37
N SER A 641 -16.63 -8.09 30.30
CA SER A 641 -17.16 -8.77 29.10
C SER A 641 -17.17 -7.87 27.87
N TRP A 642 -17.42 -6.57 28.08
CA TRP A 642 -17.48 -5.59 27.00
C TRP A 642 -16.13 -5.29 26.33
N LEU A 643 -15.00 -5.62 26.97
CA LEU A 643 -13.67 -5.50 26.38
C LEU A 643 -13.42 -6.54 25.28
N GLY A 644 -14.08 -7.70 25.35
CA GLY A 644 -13.94 -8.78 24.38
C GLY A 644 -12.57 -9.47 24.39
N LEU A 645 -11.91 -9.54 25.57
CA LEU A 645 -10.55 -10.09 25.70
C LEU A 645 -10.52 -11.48 26.36
N HIS A 646 -11.54 -11.85 27.13
CA HIS A 646 -11.71 -13.20 27.67
C HIS A 646 -12.48 -14.09 26.68
N ASP A 647 -12.30 -15.41 26.79
CA ASP A 647 -12.97 -16.40 25.94
C ASP A 647 -14.16 -17.07 26.61
N ASP A 648 -14.56 -16.57 27.78
CA ASP A 648 -15.67 -17.13 28.53
C ASP A 648 -17.02 -16.86 27.81
N PRO A 649 -18.03 -17.70 28.05
CA PRO A 649 -19.32 -17.57 27.37
C PRO A 649 -20.01 -16.21 27.58
N SER A 650 -19.78 -15.53 28.70
CA SER A 650 -20.41 -14.24 28.98
C SER A 650 -19.82 -13.14 28.09
N THR A 651 -18.50 -13.12 27.93
CA THR A 651 -17.78 -12.23 27.01
C THR A 651 -18.20 -12.47 25.55
N LEU A 652 -18.24 -13.73 25.11
CA LEU A 652 -18.65 -14.06 23.73
C LEU A 652 -20.11 -13.66 23.46
N ASN A 653 -21.01 -13.94 24.41
CA ASN A 653 -22.42 -13.57 24.31
C ASN A 653 -22.60 -12.05 24.31
N TYR A 654 -21.80 -11.30 25.08
CA TYR A 654 -21.82 -9.85 25.07
C TYR A 654 -21.55 -9.30 23.66
N GLY A 655 -20.52 -9.82 22.97
CA GLY A 655 -20.18 -9.42 21.61
C GLY A 655 -21.26 -9.70 20.54
N THR A 656 -22.14 -10.68 20.78
CA THR A 656 -23.31 -10.93 19.90
C THR A 656 -24.50 -10.01 20.18
N LYS A 657 -24.58 -9.50 21.42
CA LYS A 657 -25.71 -8.69 21.89
C LYS A 657 -25.46 -7.20 21.73
N HIS A 658 -24.22 -6.76 21.89
CA HIS A 658 -23.85 -5.37 21.96
C HIS A 658 -22.84 -5.03 20.87
N VAL A 659 -23.03 -3.88 20.22
CA VAL A 659 -22.08 -3.35 19.23
C VAL A 659 -21.35 -2.18 19.89
N ILE A 660 -20.04 -2.28 20.05
CA ILE A 660 -19.23 -1.22 20.64
C ILE A 660 -18.61 -0.36 19.54
N ASP A 661 -18.79 0.95 19.64
CA ASP A 661 -18.13 1.93 18.79
C ASP A 661 -16.61 1.81 18.96
N ALA A 662 -15.93 1.44 17.87
CA ALA A 662 -14.50 1.19 17.90
C ALA A 662 -13.66 2.45 18.19
N LEU A 663 -14.21 3.64 17.92
CA LEU A 663 -13.54 4.93 18.13
C LEU A 663 -13.85 5.53 19.49
N ARG A 664 -15.14 5.65 19.82
CA ARG A 664 -15.63 6.33 21.03
C ARG A 664 -15.67 5.42 22.25
N LYS A 665 -15.61 4.09 22.06
CA LYS A 665 -15.74 3.08 23.13
C LYS A 665 -17.04 3.24 23.92
N THR A 666 -18.13 3.39 23.19
CA THR A 666 -19.50 3.46 23.70
C THR A 666 -20.35 2.45 22.95
N GLU A 667 -21.39 1.93 23.59
CA GLU A 667 -22.33 1.06 22.91
C GLU A 667 -23.13 1.83 21.84
N ILE A 668 -23.28 1.23 20.66
CA ILE A 668 -24.06 1.75 19.55
C ILE A 668 -25.47 1.18 19.64
N PRO A 669 -26.52 2.01 19.64
CA PRO A 669 -27.90 1.53 19.56
C PRO A 669 -28.12 0.68 18.31
N ARG A 670 -28.87 -0.44 18.43
CA ARG A 670 -29.13 -1.34 17.29
C ARG A 670 -30.02 -0.73 16.20
N THR A 671 -30.78 0.31 16.53
CA THR A 671 -31.73 0.95 15.60
C THR A 671 -31.63 2.48 15.69
N GLY A 672 -32.02 3.17 14.63
CA GLY A 672 -32.10 4.63 14.60
C GLY A 672 -30.76 5.36 14.39
N VAL A 673 -29.65 4.63 14.20
CA VAL A 673 -28.33 5.21 13.95
C VAL A 673 -27.76 4.70 12.63
N ARG A 674 -27.04 5.58 11.93
CA ARG A 674 -26.25 5.18 10.77
C ARG A 674 -24.89 4.72 11.24
N VAL A 675 -24.42 3.60 10.71
CA VAL A 675 -23.15 3.00 11.09
C VAL A 675 -22.24 2.87 9.89
N ARG A 676 -20.95 2.91 10.16
CA ARG A 676 -19.91 2.65 9.18
C ARG A 676 -19.14 1.42 9.62
N ARG A 677 -18.90 0.52 8.68
CA ARG A 677 -18.12 -0.71 8.89
C ARG A 677 -16.81 -0.64 8.13
N CYS A 678 -15.76 -1.06 8.79
CA CYS A 678 -14.43 -1.16 8.24
C CYS A 678 -14.32 -2.42 7.35
N THR A 679 -13.83 -2.29 6.11
CA THR A 679 -13.71 -3.43 5.17
C THR A 679 -12.59 -4.41 5.49
N ARG A 680 -11.73 -4.09 6.46
CA ARG A 680 -10.57 -4.91 6.79
C ARG A 680 -10.72 -5.59 8.14
N CYS A 681 -10.89 -4.80 9.20
CA CYS A 681 -10.98 -5.31 10.56
C CYS A 681 -12.43 -5.40 11.06
N CYS A 682 -13.44 -5.16 10.20
CA CYS A 682 -14.87 -5.27 10.50
C CYS A 682 -15.38 -4.41 11.66
N ALA A 683 -14.54 -3.52 12.21
CA ALA A 683 -14.88 -2.56 13.22
C ALA A 683 -16.08 -1.72 12.80
N VAL A 684 -16.90 -1.32 13.76
CA VAL A 684 -18.07 -0.48 13.54
C VAL A 684 -17.88 0.83 14.29
N SER A 685 -18.33 1.92 13.68
CA SER A 685 -18.39 3.25 14.30
C SER A 685 -19.68 3.92 13.88
N GLU A 686 -20.33 4.62 14.81
CA GLU A 686 -21.49 5.43 14.46
C GLU A 686 -21.10 6.57 13.52
N GLU A 687 -21.93 6.83 12.52
CA GLU A 687 -21.78 7.98 11.66
C GLU A 687 -22.13 9.25 12.43
N MET A 688 -21.12 10.07 12.71
CA MET A 688 -21.38 11.39 13.29
C MET A 688 -22.18 12.28 12.34
N PRO A 689 -23.19 13.01 12.85
CA PRO A 689 -23.89 14.01 12.06
C PRO A 689 -22.89 15.08 11.59
N VAL A 690 -23.06 15.54 10.35
CA VAL A 690 -22.25 16.61 9.73
C VAL A 690 -22.41 17.95 10.44
N LYS A 691 -23.38 18.09 11.35
CA LYS A 691 -23.49 19.22 12.28
C LYS A 691 -22.59 18.94 13.49
N PRO A 692 -21.39 19.53 13.57
CA PRO A 692 -20.48 19.22 14.64
C PRO A 692 -21.05 19.71 15.97
N VAL A 693 -20.83 18.93 17.03
CA VAL A 693 -20.62 19.53 18.35
C VAL A 693 -19.48 20.52 18.17
N THR A 694 -19.78 21.82 18.18
CA THR A 694 -18.76 22.86 18.08
C THR A 694 -18.16 23.07 19.45
N PRO A 695 -16.83 22.86 19.63
CA PRO A 695 -15.81 22.48 18.64
C PRO A 695 -15.65 20.96 18.46
N ILE A 696 -15.32 20.53 17.24
CA ILE A 696 -14.99 19.13 16.95
C ILE A 696 -13.71 18.75 17.72
N PRO A 697 -13.68 17.59 18.41
CA PRO A 697 -12.49 17.14 19.11
C PRO A 697 -11.29 17.02 18.16
N PRO A 698 -10.09 17.51 18.52
CA PRO A 698 -8.94 17.61 17.60
C PRO A 698 -8.50 16.29 16.95
N TRP A 699 -8.72 15.16 17.63
CA TRP A 699 -8.30 13.84 17.16
C TRP A 699 -9.30 13.17 16.20
N LEU A 700 -10.56 13.59 16.25
CA LEU A 700 -11.68 12.90 15.63
C LEU A 700 -11.80 13.12 14.10
N PRO A 701 -11.47 14.30 13.51
CA PRO A 701 -11.49 14.50 12.06
C PRO A 701 -10.62 13.49 11.29
N SER A 702 -9.47 13.13 11.85
CA SER A 702 -8.57 12.14 11.22
C SER A 702 -9.20 10.75 11.14
N MET A 703 -10.09 10.43 12.09
CA MET A 703 -10.75 9.13 12.21
C MET A 703 -12.09 9.05 11.46
N GLN A 704 -12.59 10.16 10.91
CA GLN A 704 -13.82 10.17 10.12
C GLN A 704 -13.66 9.45 8.77
N ARG A 705 -12.46 9.47 8.18
CA ARG A 705 -12.19 8.87 6.86
C ARG A 705 -11.61 7.47 6.96
N MET A 706 -10.79 7.24 7.99
CA MET A 706 -10.04 6.00 8.15
C MET A 706 -10.35 5.34 9.48
N CYS A 707 -10.51 4.03 9.45
CA CYS A 707 -10.59 3.19 10.63
C CYS A 707 -9.26 3.22 11.40
N LEU A 708 -9.29 2.85 12.68
CA LEU A 708 -8.10 2.70 13.52
C LEU A 708 -7.08 1.68 12.96
N CYS A 709 -7.50 0.74 12.10
CA CYS A 709 -6.60 -0.16 11.37
C CYS A 709 -5.99 0.44 10.08
N GLY A 710 -6.42 1.65 9.69
CA GLY A 710 -5.89 2.39 8.55
C GLY A 710 -6.59 2.14 7.20
N THR A 711 -7.64 1.33 7.16
CA THR A 711 -8.50 1.19 5.96
C THR A 711 -9.64 2.22 5.95
N LEU A 712 -10.37 2.32 4.85
CA LEU A 712 -11.52 3.20 4.70
C LEU A 712 -12.76 2.64 5.39
N TRP A 713 -13.57 3.55 5.92
CA TRP A 713 -14.93 3.25 6.37
C TRP A 713 -15.85 3.07 5.16
N MET A 714 -16.69 2.04 5.18
CA MET A 714 -17.81 1.87 4.26
C MET A 714 -19.11 2.08 5.01
N GLN A 715 -20.07 2.75 4.37
CA GLN A 715 -21.40 2.94 4.93
C GLN A 715 -22.19 1.64 4.82
N GLU A 716 -22.84 1.21 5.90
CA GLU A 716 -23.76 0.09 5.83
C GLU A 716 -25.12 0.52 5.29
N SER A 717 -25.74 -0.34 4.48
CA SER A 717 -27.06 -0.11 3.91
C SER A 717 -28.10 0.13 5.03
N PRO A 718 -29.00 1.10 4.89
CA PRO A 718 -30.07 1.32 5.86
C PRO A 718 -30.91 0.05 6.03
N GLY A 719 -31.08 -0.43 7.28
CA GLY A 719 -31.91 -1.60 7.60
C GLY A 719 -31.14 -2.91 7.81
N VAL A 720 -29.82 -2.94 7.57
CA VAL A 720 -28.97 -4.03 8.05
C VAL A 720 -28.60 -3.69 9.49
N ALA A 721 -29.10 -4.48 10.45
CA ALA A 721 -28.64 -4.35 11.83
C ALA A 721 -27.12 -4.66 11.87
N PRO A 722 -26.31 -3.82 12.56
CA PRO A 722 -24.86 -4.04 12.66
C PRO A 722 -24.50 -5.37 13.31
#